data_AF-A0A9P3IFC6-F1
#
_entry.id   AF-A0A9P3IFC6-F1
#
_cell.length_a   1.000
_cell.length_b   1.000
_cell.length_c   1.000
_cell.angle_alpha   90.00
_cell.angle_beta   90.00
_cell.angle_gamma   90.00
#
_symmetry.space_group_name_H-M   'P 1'
#
loop_
_entity.id
_entity.type
_entity.pdbx_description
1 polymer ?
#
loop_
_entity_poly.entity_id
_entity_poly.type
_entity_poly.pdbx_seq_one_letter_code
_entity_poly.pdbx_strand_id
1 'polypeptide(L)'
;MGMGVGNLTVTTSEFHNNRASSPQGGGGAGMEARDSNITIQSSLFFNNSADSSMMALGGAVYIMDCPGIISNCSFIGNEATHSTESATAQGGALLQAWGHMGPATQLVLEDCVFEGNRAMFGGAATFESDAVVRRTRFLRNTASFRLAGAVIFYRGAMVDDCEFNGNSVLHNGGAIATGGLGVTNITRTAFVNNVAHAGDGGAVFVDEGAAGTVLMSDSLFLNNSALLSKGGAVSFSGNVLAIDNSAFLNNSALVKGGAIAVQAAYTAAGASPPGASSCLHSSRGEPPLGVSLSHTRFRSNRADLAGGTLSVSSQAAVSAVNCSLLHSTASSGGAIIMEDFGRLRLHRSECSYNQAPSGGGCISLGDFSTATVTSCNITFNGGGNEGGALRMSGQTLLSLSTSLLANNSALDGGALWTEMDARVQMTDTVVAGNTAKVQGGGVYCIHKSNLSVSDSQFVENRALVGGGLLAEGEVAVWVAGRSGFERNEQHAVVLLGQTRARFQDTSFRGNAAVGDSRDGGAISVSDVAVVAVVGGVLMERNRARRGGAIFADAGSTLMLSDGLMRGAGGKAAGGAAGGAAGGAGAAGGTRGAAVGAAVGAAPSSLQAGKPRIVRNRAVQQGGGVFVAGNASITVAGATFVGNKAGGSGAGVAVLEQAHGSLRGCEFKRNEGGAEGAGVYINRGGTAGGEAGGGVGAAGSVDLSGFLPPGAAGGSSNAGASNGTAVAAADAGTAFGVAMAPPSSPSAPAPSSTAAEAAAAAAAAAAAAAGAGLLPLTVSLLSFQGNTAPKRLRLGSAFFDATFDPSMRSSCDRCRRKDPRDTMGSPPTTFKMHWPGAEQQDAGGMTVYRVRGDMANPVAGLQITVLDAAGLVASNVQ
;
A
#
# COMPACT_ATOMS: atom_id res chain seq x y z
N MET A 1 57.08 -34.33 6.01
CA MET A 1 57.16 -35.78 6.30
C MET A 1 55.73 -36.30 6.20
N GLY A 2 55.47 -37.23 5.27
CA GLY A 2 54.14 -37.78 5.07
C GLY A 2 53.79 -38.73 6.20
N MET A 3 52.84 -38.33 7.06
CA MET A 3 52.11 -39.29 7.89
C MET A 3 50.96 -39.80 7.04
N GLY A 4 50.84 -41.12 6.93
CA GLY A 4 49.76 -41.75 6.16
C GLY A 4 48.41 -41.34 6.70
N VAL A 5 47.52 -40.88 5.82
CA VAL A 5 46.11 -40.62 6.16
C VAL A 5 45.49 -41.96 6.55
N GLY A 6 45.09 -42.10 7.80
CA GLY A 6 44.37 -43.30 8.26
C GLY A 6 43.00 -43.39 7.57
N ASN A 7 42.48 -44.60 7.38
CA ASN A 7 41.09 -44.80 6.98
C ASN A 7 40.29 -45.23 8.22
N LEU A 8 39.21 -44.51 8.53
CA LEU A 8 38.27 -44.88 9.58
C LEU A 8 36.91 -45.20 8.97
N THR A 9 36.45 -46.43 9.16
CA THR A 9 35.13 -46.88 8.71
C THR A 9 34.30 -47.34 9.90
N VAL A 10 33.14 -46.73 10.09
CA VAL A 10 32.15 -47.05 11.12
C VAL A 10 30.83 -47.36 10.43
N THR A 11 30.35 -48.58 10.58
CA THR A 11 29.10 -49.02 9.94
C THR A 11 28.19 -49.69 10.96
N THR A 12 26.88 -49.47 10.87
CA THR A 12 25.87 -50.20 11.66
C THR A 12 26.18 -50.23 13.16
N SER A 13 26.61 -49.10 13.70
CA SER A 13 27.10 -48.97 15.08
C SER A 13 26.21 -48.02 15.90
N GLU A 14 26.16 -48.25 17.21
CA GLU A 14 25.39 -47.44 18.15
C GLU A 14 26.30 -46.85 19.24
N PHE A 15 26.22 -45.53 19.43
CA PHE A 15 26.98 -44.78 20.43
C PHE A 15 25.99 -44.10 21.37
N HIS A 16 25.78 -44.67 22.56
CA HIS A 16 24.75 -44.23 23.49
C HIS A 16 25.34 -43.67 24.79
N ASN A 17 24.89 -42.48 25.19
CA ASN A 17 25.21 -41.88 26.48
C ASN A 17 26.71 -41.72 26.77
N ASN A 18 27.54 -41.58 25.72
CA ASN A 18 28.96 -41.35 25.94
C ASN A 18 29.18 -39.91 26.42
N ARG A 19 30.16 -39.71 27.30
CA ARG A 19 30.51 -38.40 27.82
C ARG A 19 32.00 -38.14 27.71
N ALA A 20 32.37 -37.07 27.00
CA ALA A 20 33.71 -36.52 27.00
C ALA A 20 33.74 -35.30 27.94
N SER A 21 34.58 -35.34 28.97
CA SER A 21 34.74 -34.22 29.91
C SER A 21 36.22 -33.92 30.10
N SER A 22 36.60 -32.65 29.87
CA SER A 22 37.99 -32.22 30.00
C SER A 22 38.08 -30.75 30.43
N PRO A 23 38.92 -30.41 31.42
CA PRO A 23 39.20 -29.02 31.77
C PRO A 23 39.90 -28.22 30.66
N GLN A 24 40.57 -28.92 29.72
CA GLN A 24 41.48 -28.35 28.71
C GLN A 24 40.88 -28.30 27.29
N GLY A 25 39.62 -28.73 27.14
CA GLY A 25 38.96 -28.93 25.86
C GLY A 25 38.62 -30.41 25.65
N GLY A 26 37.38 -30.70 25.27
CA GLY A 26 36.89 -32.06 25.06
C GLY A 26 35.84 -32.10 23.94
N GLY A 27 35.85 -33.14 23.13
CA GLY A 27 34.96 -33.27 21.99
C GLY A 27 34.79 -34.70 21.54
N GLY A 28 33.80 -34.97 20.69
CA GLY A 28 33.63 -36.28 20.06
C GLY A 28 33.36 -37.42 21.04
N ALA A 29 32.41 -37.24 21.97
CA ALA A 29 32.17 -38.23 23.03
C ALA A 29 31.86 -39.63 22.51
N GLY A 30 31.21 -39.74 21.35
CA GLY A 30 31.07 -41.01 20.63
C GLY A 30 32.29 -41.33 19.77
N MET A 31 32.81 -40.33 19.05
CA MET A 31 33.93 -40.52 18.13
C MET A 31 34.75 -39.24 17.91
N GLU A 32 36.07 -39.38 17.90
CA GLU A 32 37.02 -38.37 17.44
C GLU A 32 37.91 -38.92 16.31
N ALA A 33 38.07 -38.17 15.23
CA ALA A 33 38.98 -38.51 14.13
C ALA A 33 39.78 -37.31 13.65
N ARG A 34 41.08 -37.51 13.40
CA ARG A 34 42.00 -36.48 12.89
C ARG A 34 42.80 -37.01 11.72
N ASP A 35 43.02 -36.19 10.69
CA ASP A 35 43.88 -36.49 9.54
C ASP A 35 43.56 -37.86 8.88
N SER A 36 42.27 -38.20 8.80
CA SER A 36 41.80 -39.52 8.37
C SER A 36 40.67 -39.40 7.34
N ASN A 37 40.64 -40.31 6.36
CA ASN A 37 39.49 -40.42 5.47
C ASN A 37 38.38 -41.21 6.20
N ILE A 38 37.22 -40.58 6.38
CA ILE A 38 36.15 -41.15 7.19
C ILE A 38 35.00 -41.70 6.34
N THR A 39 34.43 -42.82 6.77
CA THR A 39 33.16 -43.33 6.27
C THR A 39 32.33 -43.77 7.47
N ILE A 40 31.27 -43.02 7.78
CA ILE A 40 30.31 -43.37 8.83
C ILE A 40 28.99 -43.66 8.15
N GLN A 41 28.45 -44.85 8.36
CA GLN A 41 27.23 -45.26 7.69
C GLN A 41 26.26 -46.01 8.60
N SER A 42 24.96 -45.75 8.45
CA SER A 42 23.90 -46.53 9.09
C SER A 42 24.07 -46.66 10.61
N SER A 43 24.55 -45.59 11.24
CA SER A 43 24.93 -45.58 12.67
C SER A 43 24.11 -44.57 13.47
N LEU A 44 23.92 -44.86 14.75
CA LEU A 44 23.15 -44.05 15.69
C LEU A 44 24.07 -43.45 16.76
N PHE A 45 23.97 -42.13 16.94
CA PHE A 45 24.59 -41.37 18.02
C PHE A 45 23.49 -40.78 18.89
N PHE A 46 23.23 -41.41 20.03
CA PHE A 46 22.13 -41.06 20.93
C PHE A 46 22.64 -40.53 22.27
N ASN A 47 22.22 -39.32 22.61
CA ASN A 47 22.44 -38.70 23.92
C ASN A 47 23.92 -38.63 24.35
N ASN A 48 24.82 -38.41 23.40
CA ASN A 48 26.25 -38.22 23.70
C ASN A 48 26.52 -36.76 24.08
N SER A 49 27.46 -36.55 25.00
CA SER A 49 27.72 -35.22 25.56
C SER A 49 29.21 -34.89 25.62
N ALA A 50 29.58 -33.71 25.14
CA ALA A 50 30.90 -33.12 25.38
C ALA A 50 30.75 -31.94 26.33
N ASP A 51 31.56 -31.90 27.39
CA ASP A 51 31.55 -30.87 28.42
C ASP A 51 32.97 -30.38 28.73
N SER A 52 33.18 -29.06 28.70
CA SER A 52 34.48 -28.46 29.01
C SER A 52 34.37 -27.08 29.65
N SER A 53 35.35 -26.74 30.48
CA SER A 53 35.55 -25.37 30.99
C SER A 53 36.28 -24.44 30.01
N MET A 54 36.73 -24.95 28.86
CA MET A 54 37.38 -24.16 27.81
C MET A 54 36.66 -24.28 26.46
N MET A 55 36.63 -25.47 25.85
CA MET A 55 36.00 -25.71 24.55
C MET A 55 35.34 -27.09 24.48
N ALA A 56 34.04 -27.14 24.19
CA ALA A 56 33.29 -28.37 23.94
C ALA A 56 32.94 -28.49 22.46
N LEU A 57 33.49 -29.49 21.77
CA LEU A 57 33.48 -29.54 20.30
C LEU A 57 32.84 -30.85 19.82
N GLY A 58 31.67 -30.78 19.17
CA GLY A 58 31.02 -31.99 18.64
C GLY A 58 30.53 -32.92 19.75
N GLY A 59 29.31 -32.74 20.24
CA GLY A 59 28.81 -33.52 21.39
C GLY A 59 28.85 -35.04 21.19
N ALA A 60 28.69 -35.51 19.95
CA ALA A 60 28.86 -36.92 19.58
C ALA A 60 30.11 -37.18 18.75
N VAL A 61 30.32 -36.37 17.71
CA VAL A 61 31.37 -36.58 16.71
C VAL A 61 32.17 -35.31 16.53
N TYR A 62 33.48 -35.43 16.69
CA TYR A 62 34.44 -34.38 16.37
C TYR A 62 35.41 -34.89 15.31
N ILE A 63 35.53 -34.15 14.21
CA ILE A 63 36.47 -34.49 13.15
C ILE A 63 37.32 -33.27 12.79
N MET A 64 38.60 -33.50 12.47
CA MET A 64 39.53 -32.45 12.08
C MET A 64 40.33 -32.90 10.86
N ASP A 65 40.27 -32.11 9.78
CA ASP A 65 40.93 -32.40 8.50
C ASP A 65 40.62 -33.78 7.92
N CYS A 66 39.40 -34.26 8.20
CA CYS A 66 38.91 -35.54 7.73
C CYS A 66 37.96 -35.35 6.54
N PRO A 67 38.40 -35.58 5.29
CA PRO A 67 37.46 -35.75 4.19
C PRO A 67 36.66 -37.05 4.38
N GLY A 68 35.48 -37.13 3.78
CA GLY A 68 34.72 -38.38 3.82
C GLY A 68 33.21 -38.20 3.77
N ILE A 69 32.51 -39.29 4.09
CA ILE A 69 31.05 -39.37 4.00
C ILE A 69 30.47 -39.83 5.34
N ILE A 70 29.45 -39.13 5.80
CA ILE A 70 28.53 -39.56 6.86
C ILE A 70 27.17 -39.76 6.21
N SER A 71 26.69 -41.00 6.15
CA SER A 71 25.49 -41.37 5.41
C SER A 71 24.51 -42.21 6.22
N ASN A 72 23.20 -41.96 6.05
CA ASN A 72 22.16 -42.76 6.70
C ASN A 72 22.32 -42.86 8.23
N CYS A 73 22.78 -41.78 8.87
CA CYS A 73 23.06 -41.74 10.31
C CYS A 73 22.03 -40.92 11.07
N SER A 74 21.83 -41.25 12.34
CA SER A 74 20.95 -40.52 13.24
C SER A 74 21.74 -39.95 14.42
N PHE A 75 21.59 -38.65 14.67
CA PHE A 75 22.20 -37.90 15.77
C PHE A 75 21.06 -37.31 16.62
N ILE A 76 20.76 -37.93 17.75
CA ILE A 76 19.58 -37.61 18.54
C ILE A 76 19.98 -37.23 19.96
N GLY A 77 19.56 -36.04 20.39
CA GLY A 77 19.72 -35.57 21.77
C GLY A 77 21.18 -35.38 22.20
N ASN A 78 22.12 -35.20 21.27
CA ASN A 78 23.52 -34.98 21.61
C ASN A 78 23.75 -33.52 22.02
N GLU A 79 24.73 -33.32 22.88
CA GLU A 79 24.93 -32.02 23.52
C GLU A 79 26.40 -31.63 23.61
N ALA A 80 26.70 -30.38 23.25
CA ALA A 80 27.95 -29.72 23.59
C ALA A 80 27.65 -28.65 24.64
N THR A 81 28.08 -28.88 25.88
CA THR A 81 27.89 -27.96 27.00
C THR A 81 29.20 -27.40 27.52
N HIS A 82 29.11 -26.33 28.28
CA HIS A 82 30.24 -25.77 28.99
C HIS A 82 29.86 -25.44 30.43
N SER A 83 30.87 -25.27 31.28
CA SER A 83 30.70 -24.98 32.71
C SER A 83 30.88 -23.50 33.10
N THR A 84 31.33 -22.64 32.18
CA THR A 84 31.71 -21.23 32.48
C THR A 84 31.37 -20.26 31.35
N GLU A 85 30.90 -19.03 31.64
CA GLU A 85 30.44 -18.05 30.62
C GLU A 85 31.46 -17.68 29.52
N SER A 86 32.75 -17.98 29.69
CA SER A 86 33.83 -17.68 28.72
C SER A 86 34.18 -18.83 27.76
N ALA A 87 33.61 -20.03 27.93
CA ALA A 87 33.92 -21.20 27.12
C ALA A 87 33.06 -21.28 25.84
N THR A 88 33.57 -21.91 24.78
CA THR A 88 32.84 -22.11 23.52
C THR A 88 32.35 -23.56 23.39
N ALA A 89 31.04 -23.76 23.21
CA ALA A 89 30.47 -25.07 22.91
C ALA A 89 29.80 -25.09 21.53
N GLN A 90 30.31 -25.91 20.61
CA GLN A 90 29.94 -25.86 19.21
C GLN A 90 29.59 -27.25 18.65
N GLY A 91 28.57 -27.30 17.78
CA GLY A 91 28.18 -28.52 17.08
C GLY A 91 27.61 -29.55 18.05
N GLY A 92 26.34 -29.40 18.45
CA GLY A 92 25.75 -30.22 19.50
C GLY A 92 25.85 -31.72 19.26
N ALA A 93 25.81 -32.15 18.00
CA ALA A 93 26.16 -33.51 17.60
C ALA A 93 27.51 -33.59 16.88
N LEU A 94 27.73 -32.75 15.87
CA LEU A 94 28.86 -32.87 14.95
C LEU A 94 29.66 -31.57 14.87
N LEU A 95 30.98 -31.65 14.95
CA LEU A 95 31.84 -30.53 14.57
C LEU A 95 32.93 -31.00 13.62
N GLN A 96 33.02 -30.34 12.46
CA GLN A 96 34.14 -30.42 11.54
C GLN A 96 35.05 -29.20 11.76
N ALA A 97 36.21 -29.44 12.35
CA ALA A 97 37.26 -28.45 12.57
C ALA A 97 38.26 -28.41 11.42
N TRP A 98 38.97 -27.28 11.31
CA TRP A 98 40.03 -27.08 10.33
C TRP A 98 41.41 -26.89 11.00
N GLY A 99 42.35 -27.79 10.74
CA GLY A 99 43.66 -27.86 11.38
C GLY A 99 44.83 -27.54 10.44
N HIS A 100 44.84 -26.32 9.86
CA HIS A 100 45.99 -25.67 9.21
C HIS A 100 46.64 -26.35 7.96
N MET A 101 46.68 -25.58 6.86
CA MET A 101 47.61 -25.68 5.71
C MET A 101 47.38 -26.78 4.65
N GLY A 102 46.12 -27.15 4.34
CA GLY A 102 45.76 -28.01 3.19
C GLY A 102 44.61 -27.44 2.34
N PRO A 103 44.35 -27.98 1.13
CA PRO A 103 43.14 -27.65 0.36
C PRO A 103 41.88 -28.03 1.16
N ALA A 104 40.77 -27.33 0.93
CA ALA A 104 39.50 -27.54 1.65
C ALA A 104 39.11 -29.03 1.69
N THR A 105 38.91 -29.58 2.88
CA THR A 105 38.46 -30.97 3.07
C THR A 105 36.93 -31.01 2.97
N GLN A 106 36.42 -31.68 1.95
CA GLN A 106 34.99 -31.78 1.72
C GLN A 106 34.40 -32.93 2.54
N LEU A 107 33.61 -32.59 3.55
CA LEU A 107 32.75 -33.55 4.25
C LEU A 107 31.39 -33.61 3.57
N VAL A 108 30.93 -34.82 3.26
CA VAL A 108 29.59 -35.07 2.73
C VAL A 108 28.71 -35.68 3.83
N LEU A 109 27.60 -35.02 4.11
CA LEU A 109 26.54 -35.49 4.99
C LEU A 109 25.32 -35.80 4.13
N GLU A 110 24.88 -37.05 4.09
CA GLU A 110 23.74 -37.46 3.28
C GLU A 110 22.75 -38.38 4.01
N ASP A 111 21.46 -38.22 3.73
CA ASP A 111 20.41 -39.09 4.28
C ASP A 111 20.42 -39.20 5.81
N CYS A 112 20.85 -38.13 6.49
CA CYS A 112 21.01 -38.13 7.95
C CYS A 112 19.85 -37.44 8.68
N VAL A 113 19.73 -37.69 9.98
CA VAL A 113 18.79 -37.01 10.88
C VAL A 113 19.54 -36.45 12.08
N PHE A 114 19.33 -35.16 12.37
CA PHE A 114 19.80 -34.47 13.57
C PHE A 114 18.59 -33.97 14.34
N GLU A 115 18.23 -34.64 15.43
CA GLU A 115 17.05 -34.30 16.24
C GLU A 115 17.39 -33.92 17.68
N GLY A 116 16.89 -32.77 18.14
CA GLY A 116 16.94 -32.40 19.55
C GLY A 116 18.34 -32.15 20.10
N ASN A 117 19.33 -31.91 19.24
CA ASN A 117 20.71 -31.66 19.66
C ASN A 117 20.87 -30.22 20.17
N ARG A 118 21.84 -30.01 21.07
CA ARG A 118 22.02 -28.75 21.78
C ARG A 118 23.47 -28.30 21.84
N ALA A 119 23.71 -27.01 21.66
CA ALA A 119 25.01 -26.36 21.84
C ALA A 119 24.84 -24.89 22.23
N MET A 120 25.94 -24.16 22.43
CA MET A 120 25.86 -22.68 22.46
C MET A 120 25.77 -22.08 21.06
N PHE A 121 26.46 -22.71 20.10
CA PHE A 121 26.55 -22.30 18.70
C PHE A 121 26.37 -23.54 17.81
N GLY A 122 25.48 -23.49 16.80
CA GLY A 122 25.23 -24.63 15.91
C GLY A 122 24.67 -25.83 16.68
N GLY A 123 23.41 -25.74 17.07
CA GLY A 123 22.76 -26.73 17.94
C GLY A 123 22.87 -28.17 17.45
N ALA A 124 22.95 -28.40 16.14
CA ALA A 124 23.19 -29.70 15.54
C ALA A 124 24.64 -29.89 15.10
N ALA A 125 25.11 -29.01 14.22
CA ALA A 125 26.39 -29.20 13.55
C ALA A 125 27.13 -27.89 13.26
N THR A 126 28.45 -27.95 13.23
CA THR A 126 29.31 -26.83 12.84
C THR A 126 30.33 -27.30 11.81
N PHE A 127 30.47 -26.55 10.73
CA PHE A 127 31.44 -26.81 9.67
C PHE A 127 32.39 -25.61 9.49
N GLU A 128 33.66 -25.82 9.78
CA GLU A 128 34.72 -24.81 9.60
C GLU A 128 35.31 -24.79 8.18
N SER A 129 35.02 -25.82 7.39
CA SER A 129 35.42 -25.98 5.97
C SER A 129 34.20 -26.08 5.06
N ASP A 130 34.43 -26.17 3.75
CA ASP A 130 33.35 -26.35 2.78
C ASP A 130 32.65 -27.69 3.00
N ALA A 131 31.32 -27.66 3.10
CA ALA A 131 30.51 -28.84 3.42
C ALA A 131 29.45 -29.12 2.37
N VAL A 132 29.08 -30.39 2.23
CA VAL A 132 27.95 -30.83 1.42
C VAL A 132 26.95 -31.53 2.32
N VAL A 133 25.72 -31.04 2.35
CA VAL A 133 24.63 -31.59 3.14
C VAL A 133 23.48 -31.87 2.20
N ARG A 134 23.05 -33.14 2.08
CA ARG A 134 21.98 -33.54 1.18
C ARG A 134 20.96 -34.44 1.86
N ARG A 135 19.67 -34.34 1.50
CA ARG A 135 18.62 -35.28 1.96
C ARG A 135 18.60 -35.46 3.48
N THR A 136 18.96 -34.41 4.22
CA THR A 136 19.22 -34.46 5.66
C THR A 136 18.22 -33.60 6.40
N ARG A 137 17.77 -34.07 7.56
CA ARG A 137 16.75 -33.41 8.39
C ARG A 137 17.34 -32.91 9.70
N PHE A 138 17.17 -31.62 9.98
CA PHE A 138 17.56 -30.96 11.23
C PHE A 138 16.28 -30.54 11.98
N LEU A 139 15.94 -31.30 13.02
CA LEU A 139 14.68 -31.19 13.73
C LEU A 139 14.90 -30.73 15.17
N ARG A 140 14.27 -29.63 15.57
CA ARG A 140 14.23 -29.16 16.97
C ARG A 140 15.60 -29.03 17.64
N ASN A 141 16.63 -28.68 16.89
CA ASN A 141 17.95 -28.41 17.45
C ASN A 141 17.97 -27.00 18.05
N THR A 142 18.73 -26.82 19.11
CA THR A 142 18.71 -25.55 19.87
C THR A 142 20.11 -25.04 20.17
N ALA A 143 20.34 -23.75 19.92
CA ALA A 143 21.53 -23.03 20.36
C ALA A 143 21.18 -22.03 21.46
N SER A 144 21.90 -22.08 22.59
CA SER A 144 21.58 -21.27 23.77
C SER A 144 22.11 -19.82 23.72
N PHE A 145 23.03 -19.50 22.81
CA PHE A 145 23.68 -18.18 22.75
C PHE A 145 23.53 -17.51 21.38
N ARG A 146 24.51 -17.66 20.48
CA ARG A 146 24.53 -16.96 19.19
C ARG A 146 24.75 -17.96 18.04
N LEU A 147 24.34 -17.54 16.84
CA LEU A 147 24.60 -18.20 15.55
C LEU A 147 24.03 -19.63 15.43
N ALA A 148 23.00 -19.77 14.59
CA ALA A 148 22.40 -21.02 14.12
C ALA A 148 21.79 -21.91 15.21
N GLY A 149 20.46 -22.06 15.20
CA GLY A 149 19.80 -23.09 16.01
C GLY A 149 20.15 -24.51 15.57
N ALA A 150 20.50 -24.73 14.30
CA ALA A 150 20.94 -26.02 13.79
C ALA A 150 22.39 -26.02 13.29
N VAL A 151 22.68 -25.30 12.21
CA VAL A 151 23.94 -25.49 11.46
C VAL A 151 24.69 -24.19 11.22
N ILE A 152 25.98 -24.17 11.56
CA ILE A 152 26.90 -23.08 11.19
C ILE A 152 27.78 -23.51 10.03
N PHE A 153 27.88 -22.66 9.01
CA PHE A 153 28.86 -22.77 7.93
C PHE A 153 29.80 -21.57 7.96
N TYR A 154 31.05 -21.77 8.38
CA TYR A 154 32.07 -20.71 8.39
C TYR A 154 32.71 -20.46 7.03
N ARG A 155 32.58 -21.40 6.08
CA ARG A 155 32.97 -21.24 4.67
C ARG A 155 31.78 -21.44 3.74
N GLY A 156 31.95 -22.04 2.57
CA GLY A 156 30.87 -22.33 1.64
C GLY A 156 30.15 -23.62 2.02
N ALA A 157 28.96 -23.80 1.46
CA ALA A 157 28.22 -25.03 1.64
C ALA A 157 27.30 -25.31 0.46
N MET A 158 27.03 -26.58 0.20
CA MET A 158 25.90 -27.02 -0.62
C MET A 158 24.90 -27.70 0.29
N VAL A 159 23.72 -27.12 0.42
CA VAL A 159 22.59 -27.65 1.17
C VAL A 159 21.50 -28.00 0.16
N ASP A 160 21.22 -29.27 -0.02
CA ASP A 160 20.30 -29.74 -1.06
C ASP A 160 19.27 -30.74 -0.54
N ASP A 161 17.99 -30.52 -0.87
CA ASP A 161 16.90 -31.44 -0.51
C ASP A 161 16.84 -31.69 1.02
N CYS A 162 17.02 -30.64 1.80
CA CYS A 162 17.08 -30.71 3.26
C CYS A 162 15.81 -30.19 3.93
N GLU A 163 15.61 -30.59 5.20
CA GLU A 163 14.56 -30.03 6.05
C GLU A 163 15.18 -29.44 7.33
N PHE A 164 14.86 -28.18 7.63
CA PHE A 164 15.16 -27.52 8.90
C PHE A 164 13.85 -27.16 9.58
N ASN A 165 13.47 -27.93 10.60
CA ASN A 165 12.15 -27.80 11.23
C ASN A 165 12.23 -27.58 12.74
N GLY A 166 11.66 -26.48 13.21
CA GLY A 166 11.55 -26.19 14.65
C GLY A 166 12.88 -25.91 15.33
N ASN A 167 13.93 -25.54 14.58
CA ASN A 167 15.22 -25.20 15.18
C ASN A 167 15.16 -23.80 15.79
N SER A 168 15.89 -23.59 16.87
CA SER A 168 15.82 -22.31 17.57
C SER A 168 17.13 -21.85 18.17
N VAL A 169 17.30 -20.53 18.24
CA VAL A 169 18.47 -19.88 18.83
C VAL A 169 18.04 -18.68 19.68
N LEU A 170 18.86 -18.31 20.66
CA LEU A 170 18.64 -17.08 21.40
C LEU A 170 18.85 -15.84 20.51
N HIS A 171 19.95 -15.73 19.76
CA HIS A 171 20.20 -14.56 18.89
C HIS A 171 19.92 -14.80 17.40
N ASN A 172 20.91 -15.16 16.58
CA ASN A 172 20.82 -15.05 15.11
C ASN A 172 20.76 -16.41 14.40
N GLY A 173 19.91 -16.53 13.37
CA GLY A 173 19.80 -17.71 12.51
C GLY A 173 19.08 -18.86 13.19
N GLY A 174 17.75 -18.93 13.15
CA GLY A 174 17.04 -20.02 13.84
C GLY A 174 17.38 -21.42 13.31
N ALA A 175 17.79 -21.54 12.04
CA ALA A 175 18.29 -22.78 11.46
C ALA A 175 19.77 -22.70 11.07
N ILE A 176 20.11 -21.81 10.12
CA ILE A 176 21.44 -21.70 9.54
C ILE A 176 22.04 -20.33 9.84
N ALA A 177 23.33 -20.30 10.17
CA ALA A 177 24.16 -19.11 10.10
C ALA A 177 25.33 -19.34 9.14
N THR A 178 25.59 -18.36 8.26
CA THR A 178 26.72 -18.38 7.31
C THR A 178 27.28 -16.97 7.13
N GLY A 179 28.52 -16.83 6.65
CA GLY A 179 29.13 -15.50 6.51
C GLY A 179 30.59 -15.48 6.08
N GLY A 180 31.14 -16.61 5.63
CA GLY A 180 32.52 -16.73 5.15
C GLY A 180 32.72 -16.33 3.69
N LEU A 181 33.98 -16.36 3.22
CA LEU A 181 34.37 -16.07 1.82
C LEU A 181 33.85 -17.09 0.79
N GLY A 182 33.19 -18.16 1.23
CA GLY A 182 32.67 -19.22 0.36
C GLY A 182 31.26 -18.93 -0.16
N VAL A 183 30.84 -19.70 -1.16
CA VAL A 183 29.46 -19.66 -1.67
C VAL A 183 28.62 -20.68 -0.92
N THR A 184 27.50 -20.24 -0.36
CA THR A 184 26.49 -21.11 0.23
C THR A 184 25.31 -21.26 -0.73
N ASN A 185 25.15 -22.45 -1.30
CA ASN A 185 24.06 -22.79 -2.21
C ASN A 185 23.01 -23.64 -1.47
N ILE A 186 21.77 -23.17 -1.45
CA ILE A 186 20.64 -23.80 -0.78
C ILE A 186 19.58 -24.12 -1.83
N THR A 187 19.34 -25.40 -2.09
CA THR A 187 18.40 -25.85 -3.13
C THR A 187 17.40 -26.85 -2.59
N ARG A 188 16.15 -26.80 -3.08
CA ARG A 188 15.09 -27.77 -2.71
C ARG A 188 14.91 -27.97 -1.21
N THR A 189 15.15 -26.92 -0.41
CA THR A 189 15.24 -27.04 1.04
C THR A 189 14.04 -26.38 1.71
N ALA A 190 13.52 -27.01 2.76
CA ALA A 190 12.42 -26.49 3.56
C ALA A 190 12.90 -25.98 4.93
N PHE A 191 12.62 -24.72 5.22
CA PHE A 191 12.79 -24.08 6.52
C PHE A 191 11.42 -23.83 7.14
N VAL A 192 11.08 -24.60 8.17
CA VAL A 192 9.75 -24.62 8.77
C VAL A 192 9.82 -24.32 10.27
N ASN A 193 9.04 -23.35 10.76
CA ASN A 193 8.92 -23.04 12.19
C ASN A 193 10.26 -22.76 12.91
N ASN A 194 11.27 -22.21 12.23
CA ASN A 194 12.55 -21.89 12.88
C ASN A 194 12.46 -20.52 13.57
N VAL A 195 13.14 -20.37 14.71
CA VAL A 195 12.96 -19.20 15.58
C VAL A 195 14.29 -18.61 16.06
N ALA A 196 14.45 -17.31 15.84
CA ALA A 196 15.44 -16.45 16.48
C ALA A 196 14.73 -15.62 17.58
N HIS A 197 15.07 -15.82 18.86
CA HIS A 197 14.33 -15.22 19.96
C HIS A 197 14.65 -13.73 20.18
N ALA A 198 15.91 -13.35 20.03
CA ALA A 198 16.47 -12.05 20.38
C ALA A 198 17.48 -11.55 19.33
N GLY A 199 17.40 -12.05 18.10
CA GLY A 199 18.26 -11.65 17.00
C GLY A 199 17.62 -11.90 15.65
N ASP A 200 18.44 -11.84 14.61
CA ASP A 200 18.02 -11.72 13.22
C ASP A 200 17.93 -13.07 12.49
N GLY A 201 17.08 -13.15 11.46
CA GLY A 201 17.04 -14.30 10.58
C GLY A 201 16.41 -15.52 11.25
N GLY A 202 15.08 -15.58 11.30
CA GLY A 202 14.37 -16.69 11.97
C GLY A 202 14.69 -18.07 11.37
N ALA A 203 15.11 -18.15 10.11
CA ALA A 203 15.68 -19.36 9.52
C ALA A 203 17.16 -19.19 9.18
N VAL A 204 17.50 -18.23 8.33
CA VAL A 204 18.86 -18.06 7.80
C VAL A 204 19.39 -16.68 8.17
N PHE A 205 20.57 -16.66 8.77
CA PHE A 205 21.31 -15.45 9.04
C PHE A 205 22.61 -15.44 8.23
N VAL A 206 22.84 -14.36 7.49
CA VAL A 206 24.08 -14.13 6.74
C VAL A 206 24.80 -12.95 7.35
N ASP A 207 26.01 -13.18 7.88
CA ASP A 207 26.79 -12.20 8.65
C ASP A 207 27.68 -11.27 7.78
N GLU A 208 28.04 -10.12 8.34
CA GLU A 208 28.71 -8.96 7.73
C GLU A 208 30.20 -9.20 7.38
N GLY A 209 30.83 -10.23 7.94
CA GLY A 209 32.29 -10.30 8.06
C GLY A 209 33.09 -10.66 6.82
N ALA A 210 32.53 -11.31 5.80
CA ALA A 210 33.38 -11.89 4.75
C ALA A 210 32.79 -12.02 3.34
N ALA A 211 32.09 -11.00 2.83
CA ALA A 211 31.67 -11.01 1.41
C ALA A 211 30.77 -12.20 1.03
N GLY A 212 29.95 -12.69 1.98
CA GLY A 212 29.14 -13.90 1.83
C GLY A 212 28.24 -13.87 0.60
N THR A 213 28.32 -14.93 -0.20
CA THR A 213 27.44 -15.17 -1.34
C THR A 213 26.47 -16.30 -0.99
N VAL A 214 25.17 -16.02 -1.03
CA VAL A 214 24.13 -17.02 -0.79
C VAL A 214 23.20 -17.12 -1.99
N LEU A 215 23.10 -18.33 -2.53
CA LEU A 215 22.22 -18.65 -3.64
C LEU A 215 21.14 -19.58 -3.11
N MET A 216 19.87 -19.22 -3.30
CA MET A 216 18.72 -20.00 -2.85
C MET A 216 17.81 -20.29 -4.03
N SER A 217 17.44 -21.56 -4.24
CA SER A 217 16.46 -21.91 -5.27
C SER A 217 15.53 -23.05 -4.86
N ASP A 218 14.34 -23.09 -5.45
CA ASP A 218 13.34 -24.15 -5.26
C ASP A 218 13.01 -24.44 -3.78
N SER A 219 13.09 -23.42 -2.92
CA SER A 219 13.08 -23.60 -1.47
C SER A 219 11.84 -22.98 -0.81
N LEU A 220 11.46 -23.53 0.35
CA LEU A 220 10.29 -23.11 1.13
C LEU A 220 10.71 -22.56 2.49
N PHE A 221 10.24 -21.35 2.82
CA PHE A 221 10.38 -20.71 4.13
C PHE A 221 8.98 -20.50 4.71
N LEU A 222 8.58 -21.36 5.65
CA LEU A 222 7.25 -21.38 6.25
C LEU A 222 7.30 -21.10 7.75
N ASN A 223 6.54 -20.12 8.23
CA ASN A 223 6.34 -19.82 9.66
C ASN A 223 7.66 -19.56 10.43
N ASN A 224 8.70 -19.05 9.78
CA ASN A 224 9.94 -18.70 10.48
C ASN A 224 9.79 -17.34 11.17
N SER A 225 10.42 -17.18 12.33
CA SER A 225 10.18 -16.00 13.17
C SER A 225 11.45 -15.42 13.80
N ALA A 226 11.58 -14.09 13.72
CA ALA A 226 12.53 -13.29 14.50
C ALA A 226 11.75 -12.47 15.54
N LEU A 227 11.64 -13.00 16.78
CA LEU A 227 10.66 -12.54 17.76
C LEU A 227 10.87 -11.11 18.26
N LEU A 228 12.12 -10.63 18.27
CA LEU A 228 12.47 -9.30 18.77
C LEU A 228 13.30 -8.48 17.78
N SER A 229 13.49 -8.97 16.55
CA SER A 229 14.37 -8.31 15.57
C SER A 229 13.84 -8.38 14.14
N LYS A 230 14.71 -8.45 13.13
CA LYS A 230 14.41 -8.33 11.70
C LYS A 230 14.69 -9.62 10.92
N GLY A 231 14.09 -9.73 9.73
CA GLY A 231 14.30 -10.86 8.83
C GLY A 231 13.66 -12.13 9.36
N GLY A 232 12.32 -12.20 9.34
CA GLY A 232 11.60 -13.31 9.96
C GLY A 232 11.99 -14.68 9.40
N ALA A 233 12.35 -14.76 8.11
CA ALA A 233 13.02 -15.93 7.54
C ALA A 233 14.51 -15.67 7.34
N VAL A 234 14.86 -14.63 6.58
CA VAL A 234 16.24 -14.37 6.15
C VAL A 234 16.65 -12.97 6.61
N SER A 235 17.80 -12.89 7.27
CA SER A 235 18.52 -11.63 7.45
C SER A 235 19.84 -11.71 6.69
N PHE A 236 20.09 -10.71 5.87
CA PHE A 236 21.21 -10.69 4.95
C PHE A 236 22.01 -9.40 5.07
N SER A 237 23.31 -9.54 5.32
CA SER A 237 24.30 -8.45 5.30
C SER A 237 25.58 -8.81 4.51
N GLY A 238 25.48 -9.78 3.60
CA GLY A 238 26.57 -10.22 2.73
C GLY A 238 26.70 -9.41 1.43
N ASN A 239 27.45 -9.93 0.46
CA ASN A 239 27.66 -9.29 -0.84
C ASN A 239 26.59 -9.63 -1.86
N VAL A 240 26.27 -10.93 -1.99
CA VAL A 240 25.33 -11.44 -2.99
C VAL A 240 24.29 -12.35 -2.34
N LEU A 241 23.01 -12.03 -2.53
CA LEU A 241 21.86 -12.86 -2.26
C LEU A 241 21.08 -13.03 -3.57
N ALA A 242 20.99 -14.25 -4.07
CA ALA A 242 20.11 -14.59 -5.18
C ALA A 242 19.07 -15.59 -4.70
N ILE A 243 17.80 -15.28 -4.88
CA ILE A 243 16.67 -16.16 -4.53
C ILE A 243 15.84 -16.37 -5.78
N ASP A 244 15.74 -17.60 -6.25
CA ASP A 244 14.93 -17.97 -7.41
C ASP A 244 13.89 -19.04 -7.07
N ASN A 245 12.74 -19.00 -7.73
CA ASN A 245 11.70 -20.02 -7.67
C ASN A 245 11.38 -20.54 -6.26
N SER A 246 11.31 -19.63 -5.27
CA SER A 246 11.15 -19.99 -3.85
C SER A 246 9.86 -19.42 -3.26
N ALA A 247 9.49 -19.87 -2.07
CA ALA A 247 8.28 -19.43 -1.39
C ALA A 247 8.55 -19.01 0.07
N PHE A 248 8.10 -17.82 0.45
CA PHE A 248 8.16 -17.26 1.81
C PHE A 248 6.74 -17.03 2.32
N LEU A 249 6.29 -17.93 3.19
CA LEU A 249 4.92 -18.00 3.65
C LEU A 249 4.86 -17.79 5.17
N ASN A 250 4.02 -16.86 5.63
CA ASN A 250 3.71 -16.65 7.05
C ASN A 250 4.94 -16.38 7.94
N ASN A 251 6.01 -15.80 7.40
CA ASN A 251 7.18 -15.48 8.21
C ASN A 251 6.94 -14.16 8.96
N SER A 252 7.48 -14.05 10.18
CA SER A 252 7.20 -12.92 11.06
C SER A 252 8.46 -12.31 11.68
N ALA A 253 8.48 -10.99 11.78
CA ALA A 253 9.50 -10.25 12.51
C ALA A 253 8.84 -9.18 13.40
N LEU A 254 9.45 -8.84 14.54
CA LEU A 254 8.97 -7.70 15.32
C LEU A 254 9.32 -6.37 14.64
N VAL A 255 10.56 -6.24 14.18
CA VAL A 255 11.09 -4.97 13.70
C VAL A 255 10.82 -4.80 12.22
N LYS A 256 11.59 -5.46 11.37
CA LYS A 256 11.57 -5.19 9.91
C LYS A 256 11.72 -6.45 9.08
N GLY A 257 11.15 -6.46 7.87
CA GLY A 257 11.36 -7.53 6.91
C GLY A 257 10.78 -8.85 7.41
N GLY A 258 9.45 -8.98 7.41
CA GLY A 258 8.78 -10.16 7.94
C GLY A 258 9.22 -11.46 7.26
N ALA A 259 9.58 -11.41 5.97
CA ALA A 259 10.31 -12.49 5.31
C ALA A 259 11.82 -12.21 5.26
N ILE A 260 12.21 -11.11 4.63
CA ILE A 260 13.61 -10.81 4.33
C ILE A 260 13.98 -9.42 4.81
N ALA A 261 15.08 -9.32 5.57
CA ALA A 261 15.73 -8.05 5.87
C ALA A 261 17.09 -8.00 5.16
N VAL A 262 17.25 -7.01 4.27
CA VAL A 262 18.49 -6.71 3.57
C VAL A 262 19.16 -5.52 4.25
N GLN A 263 20.41 -5.73 4.65
CA GLN A 263 21.26 -4.73 5.28
C GLN A 263 22.40 -4.36 4.33
N ALA A 264 22.87 -3.12 4.42
CA ALA A 264 24.04 -2.67 3.67
C ALA A 264 25.25 -3.47 4.13
N ALA A 265 26.05 -3.96 3.18
CA ALA A 265 27.37 -4.46 3.50
C ALA A 265 28.17 -3.31 4.11
N TYR A 266 28.69 -3.50 5.33
CA TYR A 266 29.52 -2.50 6.00
C TYR A 266 30.80 -2.27 5.17
N THR A 267 30.89 -1.15 4.45
CA THR A 267 32.18 -0.69 3.92
C THR A 267 32.99 -0.19 5.11
N ALA A 268 33.96 -0.97 5.55
CA ALA A 268 34.84 -0.60 6.64
C ALA A 268 35.42 0.82 6.44
N ALA A 269 35.14 1.69 7.43
CA ALA A 269 35.78 2.98 7.69
C ALA A 269 35.67 4.09 6.62
N GLY A 270 34.78 5.06 6.86
CA GLY A 270 35.15 6.49 6.77
C GLY A 270 35.20 7.17 5.40
N ALA A 271 34.93 6.49 4.29
CA ALA A 271 34.74 7.16 3.02
C ALA A 271 33.27 7.57 2.86
N SER A 272 32.96 8.85 3.11
CA SER A 272 31.79 9.45 2.46
C SER A 272 31.95 9.22 0.95
N PRO A 273 30.98 8.61 0.25
CA PRO A 273 31.05 8.51 -1.20
C PRO A 273 31.18 9.91 -1.81
N PRO A 274 32.01 10.12 -2.85
CA PRO A 274 32.15 11.42 -3.46
C PRO A 274 30.80 11.84 -4.08
N GLY A 275 30.19 12.89 -3.54
CA GLY A 275 29.11 13.63 -4.21
C GLY A 275 27.72 13.02 -4.17
N ALA A 276 27.02 13.17 -3.04
CA ALA A 276 25.56 13.05 -2.93
C ALA A 276 24.82 14.23 -3.65
N SER A 277 25.20 14.51 -4.90
CA SER A 277 24.63 15.63 -5.68
C SER A 277 24.47 15.35 -7.18
N SER A 278 24.65 14.10 -7.65
CA SER A 278 24.56 13.84 -9.10
C SER A 278 24.01 12.48 -9.55
N CYS A 279 23.24 11.76 -8.73
CA CYS A 279 22.50 10.58 -9.22
C CYS A 279 21.14 11.01 -9.82
N LEU A 280 21.18 11.88 -10.84
CA LEU A 280 20.06 12.14 -11.75
C LEU A 280 20.44 11.55 -13.12
N HIS A 281 19.75 10.46 -13.49
CA HIS A 281 19.70 9.90 -14.84
C HIS A 281 21.04 9.59 -15.53
N SER A 282 21.45 8.32 -15.51
CA SER A 282 21.94 7.72 -16.76
C SER A 282 21.65 6.23 -16.80
N SER A 283 20.88 5.85 -17.82
CA SER A 283 20.92 4.51 -18.38
C SER A 283 22.36 4.18 -18.78
N ARG A 284 22.88 3.05 -18.27
CA ARG A 284 24.22 2.43 -18.46
C ARG A 284 25.15 2.60 -17.25
N GLY A 285 25.12 1.58 -16.39
CA GLY A 285 26.10 1.37 -15.32
C GLY A 285 25.44 1.23 -13.95
N GLU A 286 24.54 0.26 -13.79
CA GLU A 286 24.03 -0.07 -12.45
C GLU A 286 25.18 -0.65 -11.61
N PRO A 287 25.47 -0.14 -10.40
CA PRO A 287 26.37 -0.84 -9.49
C PRO A 287 25.78 -2.22 -9.18
N PRO A 288 26.61 -3.25 -8.93
CA PRO A 288 26.15 -4.63 -8.89
C PRO A 288 25.06 -4.78 -7.83
N LEU A 289 23.87 -5.19 -8.29
CA LEU A 289 22.74 -5.57 -7.45
C LEU A 289 23.19 -6.73 -6.56
N GLY A 290 23.45 -6.44 -5.29
CA GLY A 290 23.80 -7.48 -4.32
C GLY A 290 22.62 -8.39 -4.01
N VAL A 291 21.37 -7.96 -4.23
CA VAL A 291 20.18 -8.78 -3.93
C VAL A 291 19.26 -8.91 -5.14
N SER A 292 19.08 -10.15 -5.61
CA SER A 292 18.18 -10.51 -6.71
C SER A 292 17.13 -11.51 -6.24
N LEU A 293 15.87 -11.19 -6.49
CA LEU A 293 14.72 -12.05 -6.23
C LEU A 293 14.04 -12.33 -7.57
N SER A 294 13.87 -13.60 -7.95
CA SER A 294 13.17 -13.99 -9.17
C SER A 294 12.19 -15.13 -8.95
N HIS A 295 11.05 -15.10 -9.65
CA HIS A 295 10.03 -16.16 -9.62
C HIS A 295 9.58 -16.56 -8.20
N THR A 296 9.70 -15.63 -7.25
CA THR A 296 9.56 -15.95 -5.82
C THR A 296 8.23 -15.43 -5.30
N ARG A 297 7.56 -16.26 -4.50
CA ARG A 297 6.27 -15.95 -3.89
C ARG A 297 6.44 -15.58 -2.42
N PHE A 298 5.99 -14.40 -2.05
CA PHE A 298 5.86 -13.92 -0.69
C PHE A 298 4.38 -13.84 -0.35
N ARG A 299 3.94 -14.54 0.70
CA ARG A 299 2.55 -14.48 1.14
C ARG A 299 2.41 -14.41 2.65
N SER A 300 1.58 -13.48 3.11
CA SER A 300 1.17 -13.40 4.52
C SER A 300 2.35 -13.21 5.49
N ASN A 301 3.44 -12.61 5.02
CA ASN A 301 4.57 -12.27 5.87
C ASN A 301 4.27 -10.97 6.64
N ARG A 302 4.68 -10.91 7.91
CA ARG A 302 4.33 -9.82 8.83
C ARG A 302 5.56 -9.23 9.50
N ALA A 303 5.64 -7.91 9.56
CA ALA A 303 6.57 -7.20 10.44
C ALA A 303 5.78 -6.24 11.32
N ASP A 304 5.99 -6.17 12.63
CA ASP A 304 5.16 -5.26 13.43
C ASP A 304 5.50 -3.78 13.16
N LEU A 305 6.75 -3.42 12.84
CA LEU A 305 7.11 -2.02 12.51
C LEU A 305 7.13 -1.72 11.01
N ALA A 306 7.95 -2.39 10.18
CA ALA A 306 7.99 -2.04 8.75
C ALA A 306 8.40 -3.17 7.79
N GLY A 307 7.88 -3.14 6.56
CA GLY A 307 8.25 -4.10 5.51
C GLY A 307 7.76 -5.51 5.82
N GLY A 308 6.47 -5.77 5.63
CA GLY A 308 5.89 -7.08 5.99
C GLY A 308 6.52 -8.24 5.22
N THR A 309 6.93 -8.01 3.98
CA THR A 309 7.72 -8.97 3.18
C THR A 309 9.21 -8.62 3.23
N LEU A 310 9.58 -7.43 2.76
CA LEU A 310 10.96 -7.04 2.50
C LEU A 310 11.28 -5.71 3.19
N SER A 311 12.42 -5.67 3.87
CA SER A 311 13.05 -4.42 4.31
C SER A 311 14.39 -4.26 3.63
N VAL A 312 14.61 -3.08 3.05
CA VAL A 312 15.87 -2.71 2.40
C VAL A 312 16.46 -1.55 3.18
N SER A 313 17.60 -1.78 3.83
CA SER A 313 18.28 -0.75 4.60
C SER A 313 18.88 0.34 3.72
N SER A 314 19.41 1.37 4.38
CA SER A 314 20.10 2.45 3.68
C SER A 314 21.19 1.96 2.74
N GLN A 315 21.26 2.52 1.53
CA GLN A 315 22.25 2.20 0.47
C GLN A 315 22.18 0.78 -0.13
N ALA A 316 21.28 -0.09 0.35
CA ALA A 316 21.08 -1.40 -0.25
C ALA A 316 20.26 -1.32 -1.54
N ALA A 317 20.51 -2.25 -2.46
CA ALA A 317 19.81 -2.34 -3.74
C ALA A 317 19.19 -3.73 -3.93
N VAL A 318 17.91 -3.76 -4.27
CA VAL A 318 17.15 -4.99 -4.53
C VAL A 318 16.50 -4.95 -5.91
N SER A 319 16.66 -6.04 -6.67
CA SER A 319 15.88 -6.28 -7.89
C SER A 319 14.96 -7.47 -7.73
N ALA A 320 13.65 -7.23 -7.76
CA ALA A 320 12.60 -8.24 -7.71
C ALA A 320 11.89 -8.38 -9.07
N VAL A 321 12.03 -9.55 -9.71
CA VAL A 321 11.56 -9.83 -11.07
C VAL A 321 10.63 -11.04 -11.08
N ASN A 322 9.45 -10.94 -11.70
CA ASN A 322 8.48 -12.05 -11.74
C ASN A 322 8.10 -12.55 -10.33
N CYS A 323 8.03 -11.65 -9.35
CA CYS A 323 7.70 -11.99 -7.97
C CYS A 323 6.22 -11.72 -7.67
N SER A 324 5.69 -12.42 -6.67
CA SER A 324 4.33 -12.18 -6.16
C SER A 324 4.41 -11.83 -4.67
N LEU A 325 4.01 -10.61 -4.30
CA LEU A 325 4.05 -10.08 -2.93
C LEU A 325 2.63 -9.87 -2.43
N LEU A 326 2.11 -10.83 -1.65
CA LEU A 326 0.69 -10.92 -1.34
C LEU A 326 0.40 -10.91 0.16
N HIS A 327 -0.67 -10.23 0.56
CA HIS A 327 -1.24 -10.31 1.91
C HIS A 327 -0.26 -9.99 3.06
N SER A 328 0.82 -9.25 2.78
CA SER A 328 1.77 -8.87 3.82
C SER A 328 1.29 -7.67 4.61
N THR A 329 1.69 -7.64 5.88
CA THR A 329 1.26 -6.61 6.82
C THR A 329 2.44 -6.04 7.59
N ALA A 330 2.50 -4.71 7.70
CA ALA A 330 3.40 -4.03 8.62
C ALA A 330 2.88 -2.65 9.02
N SER A 331 3.40 -2.02 10.08
CA SER A 331 2.98 -0.66 10.40
C SER A 331 3.25 0.31 9.24
N SER A 332 4.41 0.19 8.57
CA SER A 332 4.76 0.93 7.35
C SER A 332 5.36 0.05 6.25
N GLY A 333 4.98 0.32 4.98
CA GLY A 333 5.42 -0.48 3.83
C GLY A 333 4.89 -1.91 3.94
N GLY A 334 3.59 -2.11 3.71
CA GLY A 334 2.91 -3.37 4.04
C GLY A 334 3.59 -4.60 3.41
N ALA A 335 4.10 -4.47 2.18
CA ALA A 335 5.02 -5.45 1.60
C ALA A 335 6.49 -5.02 1.71
N ILE A 336 6.83 -3.84 1.20
CA ILE A 336 8.21 -3.37 1.05
C ILE A 336 8.40 -2.04 1.78
N ILE A 337 9.43 -1.97 2.62
CA ILE A 337 9.98 -0.71 3.13
C ILE A 337 11.38 -0.50 2.57
N MET A 338 11.62 0.69 2.01
CA MET A 338 12.93 1.19 1.67
C MET A 338 13.33 2.25 2.68
N GLU A 339 14.43 2.03 3.39
CA GLU A 339 15.07 3.07 4.20
C GLU A 339 15.87 4.03 3.31
N ASP A 340 16.30 5.15 3.89
CA ASP A 340 16.90 6.25 3.16
C ASP A 340 18.05 5.82 2.25
N PHE A 341 18.17 6.36 1.05
CA PHE A 341 19.17 5.99 0.03
C PHE A 341 19.02 4.58 -0.56
N GLY A 342 17.94 3.85 -0.25
CA GLY A 342 17.69 2.53 -0.80
C GLY A 342 17.32 2.55 -2.30
N ARG A 343 17.58 1.44 -3.00
CA ARG A 343 17.22 1.28 -4.43
C ARG A 343 16.38 0.03 -4.68
N LEU A 344 15.23 0.21 -5.34
CA LEU A 344 14.33 -0.88 -5.70
C LEU A 344 14.12 -0.93 -7.21
N ARG A 345 14.27 -2.13 -7.78
CA ARG A 345 13.73 -2.46 -9.09
C ARG A 345 12.65 -3.52 -8.92
N LEU A 346 11.42 -3.20 -9.29
CA LEU A 346 10.30 -4.14 -9.35
C LEU A 346 9.87 -4.30 -10.82
N HIS A 347 9.92 -5.51 -11.34
CA HIS A 347 9.66 -5.77 -12.76
C HIS A 347 8.80 -7.01 -12.98
N ARG A 348 7.73 -6.90 -13.76
CA ARG A 348 6.83 -8.03 -14.09
C ARG A 348 6.29 -8.74 -12.84
N SER A 349 6.07 -7.98 -11.78
CA SER A 349 5.70 -8.53 -10.47
C SER A 349 4.30 -8.09 -10.07
N GLU A 350 3.69 -8.89 -9.19
CA GLU A 350 2.42 -8.58 -8.55
C GLU A 350 2.66 -8.14 -7.10
N CYS A 351 1.98 -7.08 -6.66
CA CYS A 351 1.93 -6.67 -5.26
C CYS A 351 0.48 -6.39 -4.86
N SER A 352 -0.15 -7.33 -4.15
CA SER A 352 -1.59 -7.27 -3.90
C SER A 352 -2.01 -7.60 -2.46
N TYR A 353 -3.11 -6.99 -2.02
CA TYR A 353 -3.71 -7.23 -0.70
C TYR A 353 -2.79 -6.94 0.50
N ASN A 354 -1.78 -6.10 0.34
CA ASN A 354 -0.87 -5.74 1.42
C ASN A 354 -1.45 -4.58 2.23
N GLN A 355 -1.19 -4.58 3.55
CA GLN A 355 -1.77 -3.62 4.48
C GLN A 355 -0.72 -2.90 5.33
N ALA A 356 -0.83 -1.58 5.40
CA ALA A 356 -0.05 -0.74 6.31
C ALA A 356 -0.90 0.33 6.98
N PRO A 357 -1.01 0.37 8.33
CA PRO A 357 -1.66 1.46 9.07
C PRO A 357 -1.06 2.85 8.84
N SER A 358 0.26 2.97 8.62
CA SER A 358 0.95 4.24 8.36
C SER A 358 1.87 4.11 7.14
N GLY A 359 1.65 4.91 6.10
CA GLY A 359 2.36 4.79 4.83
C GLY A 359 1.86 3.70 3.87
N GLY A 360 2.71 3.40 2.89
CA GLY A 360 2.31 2.68 1.67
C GLY A 360 1.85 1.25 1.91
N GLY A 361 0.64 0.90 1.47
CA GLY A 361 0.09 -0.44 1.65
C GLY A 361 0.96 -1.53 0.97
N CYS A 362 1.55 -1.23 -0.19
CA CYS A 362 2.55 -2.10 -0.83
C CYS A 362 3.97 -1.59 -0.58
N ILE A 363 4.32 -0.37 -1.03
CA ILE A 363 5.68 0.16 -1.01
C ILE A 363 5.73 1.48 -0.24
N SER A 364 6.68 1.61 0.69
CA SER A 364 7.01 2.89 1.31
C SER A 364 8.48 3.23 1.05
N LEU A 365 8.75 4.45 0.55
CA LEU A 365 10.09 4.95 0.25
C LEU A 365 10.52 6.04 1.25
N GLY A 366 11.66 5.82 1.91
CA GLY A 366 12.38 6.80 2.73
C GLY A 366 13.22 7.77 1.89
N ASP A 367 13.83 8.75 2.55
CA ASP A 367 14.47 9.90 1.90
C ASP A 367 15.61 9.48 0.95
N PHE A 368 15.84 10.25 -0.13
CA PHE A 368 16.85 9.95 -1.16
C PHE A 368 16.72 8.57 -1.85
N SER A 369 15.65 7.81 -1.60
CA SER A 369 15.47 6.48 -2.18
C SER A 369 14.99 6.54 -3.63
N THR A 370 15.32 5.51 -4.40
CA THR A 370 14.91 5.39 -5.80
C THR A 370 14.17 4.08 -6.06
N ALA A 371 13.08 4.14 -6.82
CA ALA A 371 12.32 2.96 -7.21
C ALA A 371 11.99 3.00 -8.71
N THR A 372 12.23 1.87 -9.39
CA THR A 372 11.79 1.63 -10.77
C THR A 372 10.78 0.49 -10.76
N VAL A 373 9.54 0.80 -11.13
CA VAL A 373 8.41 -0.14 -11.16
C VAL A 373 7.92 -0.25 -12.61
N THR A 374 8.07 -1.45 -13.19
CA THR A 374 7.88 -1.66 -14.63
C THR A 374 7.09 -2.93 -14.92
N SER A 375 6.02 -2.83 -15.71
CA SER A 375 5.18 -3.99 -16.04
C SER A 375 4.59 -4.70 -14.81
N CYS A 376 4.26 -3.95 -13.76
CA CYS A 376 3.78 -4.50 -12.50
C CYS A 376 2.27 -4.33 -12.31
N ASN A 377 1.68 -5.23 -11.52
CA ASN A 377 0.29 -5.13 -11.06
C ASN A 377 0.26 -4.86 -9.55
N ILE A 378 -0.11 -3.65 -9.15
CA ILE A 378 -0.15 -3.22 -7.74
C ILE A 378 -1.60 -2.95 -7.34
N THR A 379 -2.24 -3.93 -6.70
CA THR A 379 -3.70 -3.91 -6.53
C THR A 379 -4.23 -4.27 -5.16
N PHE A 380 -5.38 -3.72 -4.78
CA PHE A 380 -6.05 -4.06 -3.52
C PHE A 380 -5.20 -3.85 -2.26
N ASN A 381 -4.21 -2.95 -2.33
CA ASN A 381 -3.40 -2.60 -1.17
C ASN A 381 -4.08 -1.47 -0.38
N GLY A 382 -3.82 -1.40 0.92
CA GLY A 382 -4.36 -0.30 1.72
C GLY A 382 -4.02 -0.36 3.19
N GLY A 383 -4.96 0.03 4.04
CA GLY A 383 -4.88 -0.13 5.50
C GLY A 383 -4.50 1.13 6.29
N GLY A 384 -4.11 2.23 5.64
CA GLY A 384 -3.50 3.37 6.34
C GLY A 384 -3.91 4.76 5.86
N ASN A 385 -3.18 5.73 6.40
CA ASN A 385 -3.42 7.14 6.16
C ASN A 385 -2.90 7.61 4.79
N GLU A 386 -1.71 7.17 4.38
CA GLU A 386 -1.05 7.70 3.17
C GLU A 386 -0.72 6.61 2.16
N GLY A 387 -1.19 6.76 0.92
CA GLY A 387 -0.72 5.94 -0.21
C GLY A 387 -1.23 4.50 -0.14
N GLY A 388 -2.43 4.23 -0.65
CA GLY A 388 -3.01 2.89 -0.55
C GLY A 388 -2.11 1.80 -1.15
N ALA A 389 -1.38 2.12 -2.22
CA ALA A 389 -0.31 1.27 -2.73
C ALA A 389 1.09 1.81 -2.41
N LEU A 390 1.37 3.07 -2.71
CA LEU A 390 2.71 3.65 -2.62
C LEU A 390 2.72 4.93 -1.79
N ARG A 391 3.68 5.03 -0.87
CA ARG A 391 4.01 6.26 -0.14
C ARG A 391 5.45 6.66 -0.42
N MET A 392 5.66 7.94 -0.71
CA MET A 392 6.97 8.54 -0.92
C MET A 392 7.14 9.78 -0.05
N SER A 393 8.29 9.93 0.59
CA SER A 393 8.66 11.11 1.37
C SER A 393 10.11 11.47 1.14
N GLY A 394 10.43 12.76 1.15
CA GLY A 394 11.79 13.24 0.96
C GLY A 394 12.17 13.29 -0.52
N GLN A 395 13.45 13.51 -0.82
CA GLN A 395 14.06 13.61 -2.15
C GLN A 395 14.10 12.26 -2.90
N THR A 396 12.95 11.60 -2.96
CA THR A 396 12.73 10.30 -3.57
C THR A 396 12.43 10.42 -5.05
N LEU A 397 12.80 9.38 -5.81
CA LEU A 397 12.46 9.26 -7.23
C LEU A 397 11.75 7.94 -7.51
N LEU A 398 10.55 8.01 -8.06
CA LEU A 398 9.79 6.88 -8.55
C LEU A 398 9.62 6.96 -10.07
N SER A 399 10.10 5.95 -10.77
CA SER A 399 9.83 5.72 -12.20
C SER A 399 8.82 4.58 -12.34
N LEU A 400 7.61 4.90 -12.77
CA LEU A 400 6.50 3.99 -13.04
C LEU A 400 6.29 3.87 -14.54
N SER A 401 6.35 2.65 -15.08
CA SER A 401 6.00 2.45 -16.49
C SER A 401 5.27 1.14 -16.77
N THR A 402 4.42 1.13 -17.80
CA THR A 402 3.69 -0.07 -18.28
C THR A 402 2.97 -0.85 -17.18
N SER A 403 2.54 -0.18 -16.11
CA SER A 403 2.05 -0.80 -14.88
C SER A 403 0.58 -0.48 -14.60
N LEU A 404 -0.04 -1.26 -13.71
CA LEU A 404 -1.40 -1.07 -13.22
C LEU A 404 -1.36 -0.80 -11.71
N LEU A 405 -1.92 0.32 -11.28
CA LEU A 405 -2.20 0.65 -9.88
C LEU A 405 -3.72 0.70 -9.71
N ALA A 406 -4.33 -0.36 -9.18
CA ALA A 406 -5.79 -0.44 -9.14
C ALA A 406 -6.42 -0.95 -7.85
N ASN A 407 -7.61 -0.43 -7.55
CA ASN A 407 -8.41 -0.81 -6.38
C ASN A 407 -7.66 -0.67 -5.04
N ASN A 408 -6.69 0.23 -4.97
CA ASN A 408 -5.98 0.52 -3.73
C ASN A 408 -6.76 1.55 -2.90
N SER A 409 -6.60 1.52 -1.57
CA SER A 409 -7.34 2.43 -0.69
C SER A 409 -6.55 2.95 0.50
N ALA A 410 -6.70 4.24 0.79
CA ALA A 410 -6.12 4.92 1.95
C ALA A 410 -7.04 6.05 2.46
N LEU A 411 -6.64 6.73 3.53
CA LEU A 411 -7.25 8.02 3.89
C LEU A 411 -6.97 9.05 2.77
N ASP A 412 -5.72 9.14 2.34
CA ASP A 412 -5.19 10.10 1.38
C ASP A 412 -4.26 9.43 0.36
N GLY A 413 -4.36 9.79 -0.92
CA GLY A 413 -3.59 9.16 -1.99
C GLY A 413 -3.98 7.69 -2.19
N GLY A 414 -5.17 7.42 -2.73
CA GLY A 414 -5.72 6.06 -2.76
C GLY A 414 -4.82 5.06 -3.48
N ALA A 415 -4.07 5.47 -4.51
CA ALA A 415 -2.97 4.68 -5.07
C ALA A 415 -1.60 5.16 -4.58
N LEU A 416 -1.32 6.45 -4.73
CA LEU A 416 0.00 7.03 -4.52
C LEU A 416 -0.10 8.34 -3.74
N TRP A 417 0.77 8.46 -2.75
CA TRP A 417 0.95 9.68 -1.98
C TRP A 417 2.41 10.10 -1.97
N THR A 418 2.66 11.40 -2.15
CA THR A 418 4.02 11.97 -2.21
C THR A 418 4.14 13.26 -1.41
N GLU A 419 5.18 13.35 -0.57
CA GLU A 419 5.53 14.54 0.20
C GLU A 419 7.02 14.90 0.15
N MET A 420 7.34 16.12 0.57
CA MET A 420 8.70 16.61 0.86
C MET A 420 9.69 16.44 -0.31
N ASP A 421 9.46 17.12 -1.43
CA ASP A 421 10.36 17.13 -2.61
C ASP A 421 10.47 15.78 -3.38
N ALA A 422 9.51 14.87 -3.18
CA ALA A 422 9.42 13.62 -3.93
C ALA A 422 9.16 13.86 -5.43
N ARG A 423 9.63 12.94 -6.29
CA ARG A 423 9.47 13.05 -7.74
C ARG A 423 8.91 11.77 -8.35
N VAL A 424 7.86 11.91 -9.16
CA VAL A 424 7.22 10.80 -9.85
C VAL A 424 7.29 11.02 -11.35
N GLN A 425 7.77 10.00 -12.05
CA GLN A 425 7.70 9.88 -13.51
C GLN A 425 6.82 8.68 -13.85
N MET A 426 5.72 8.92 -14.56
CA MET A 426 4.74 7.91 -14.92
C MET A 426 4.57 7.86 -16.43
N THR A 427 4.69 6.68 -17.04
CA THR A 427 4.51 6.48 -18.49
C THR A 427 3.74 5.21 -18.79
N ASP A 428 2.82 5.21 -19.76
CA ASP A 428 2.06 4.02 -20.16
C ASP A 428 1.43 3.25 -18.98
N THR A 429 0.98 3.96 -17.94
CA THR A 429 0.50 3.38 -16.68
C THR A 429 -0.99 3.64 -16.50
N VAL A 430 -1.68 2.71 -15.84
CA VAL A 430 -3.10 2.85 -15.53
C VAL A 430 -3.28 2.96 -14.01
N VAL A 431 -3.91 4.03 -13.57
CA VAL A 431 -4.33 4.28 -12.18
C VAL A 431 -5.86 4.18 -12.14
N ALA A 432 -6.40 3.03 -11.68
CA ALA A 432 -7.82 2.72 -11.84
C ALA A 432 -8.56 2.27 -10.57
N GLY A 433 -9.77 2.78 -10.33
CA GLY A 433 -10.63 2.28 -9.24
C GLY A 433 -10.07 2.51 -7.84
N ASN A 434 -9.08 3.39 -7.67
CA ASN A 434 -8.47 3.66 -6.37
C ASN A 434 -9.36 4.61 -5.55
N THR A 435 -9.39 4.38 -4.23
CA THR A 435 -10.31 5.09 -3.32
C THR A 435 -9.55 5.71 -2.15
N ALA A 436 -9.51 7.04 -2.10
CA ALA A 436 -9.13 7.79 -0.91
C ALA A 436 -10.39 8.18 -0.12
N LYS A 437 -10.33 8.20 1.21
CA LYS A 437 -11.45 8.69 2.03
C LYS A 437 -11.56 10.21 1.99
N VAL A 438 -10.45 10.93 1.83
CA VAL A 438 -10.41 12.40 1.86
C VAL A 438 -9.84 12.97 0.56
N GLN A 439 -8.54 12.82 0.28
CA GLN A 439 -7.89 13.52 -0.82
C GLN A 439 -7.14 12.59 -1.79
N GLY A 440 -7.19 12.91 -3.09
CA GLY A 440 -6.37 12.27 -4.12
C GLY A 440 -6.69 10.79 -4.32
N GLY A 441 -7.83 10.47 -4.95
CA GLY A 441 -8.32 9.09 -5.07
C GLY A 441 -7.33 8.19 -5.81
N GLY A 442 -6.74 8.68 -6.90
CA GLY A 442 -5.59 8.07 -7.54
C GLY A 442 -4.29 8.54 -6.90
N VAL A 443 -3.94 9.81 -7.10
CA VAL A 443 -2.65 10.38 -6.68
C VAL A 443 -2.85 11.63 -5.83
N TYR A 444 -2.05 11.78 -4.78
CA TYR A 444 -1.96 13.01 -4.01
C TYR A 444 -0.49 13.50 -3.90
N CYS A 445 -0.23 14.72 -4.38
CA CYS A 445 1.07 15.38 -4.30
C CYS A 445 1.04 16.63 -3.42
N ILE A 446 1.95 16.70 -2.44
CA ILE A 446 2.09 17.83 -1.52
C ILE A 446 3.55 18.23 -1.30
N HIS A 447 3.75 19.41 -0.68
CA HIS A 447 5.05 19.83 -0.16
C HIS A 447 6.19 19.71 -1.19
N LYS A 448 6.06 20.36 -2.35
CA LYS A 448 7.06 20.39 -3.43
C LYS A 448 7.27 19.08 -4.19
N SER A 449 6.37 18.11 -4.02
CA SER A 449 6.47 16.84 -4.72
C SER A 449 5.94 16.92 -6.14
N ASN A 450 6.81 16.69 -7.13
CA ASN A 450 6.49 16.89 -8.54
C ASN A 450 6.02 15.61 -9.24
N LEU A 451 5.08 15.77 -10.17
CA LEU A 451 4.48 14.68 -10.93
C LEU A 451 4.60 14.93 -12.44
N SER A 452 5.23 14.00 -13.16
CA SER A 452 5.26 13.98 -14.62
C SER A 452 4.57 12.72 -15.14
N VAL A 453 3.62 12.88 -16.05
CA VAL A 453 2.79 11.82 -16.63
C VAL A 453 2.80 11.90 -18.15
N SER A 454 3.03 10.78 -18.82
CA SER A 454 2.87 10.63 -20.27
C SER A 454 2.11 9.34 -20.61
N ASP A 455 1.26 9.40 -21.64
CA ASP A 455 0.53 8.26 -22.19
C ASP A 455 -0.17 7.35 -21.15
N SER A 456 -0.67 7.93 -20.05
CA SER A 456 -1.20 7.18 -18.89
C SER A 456 -2.67 7.51 -18.59
N GLN A 457 -3.39 6.59 -17.95
CA GLN A 457 -4.84 6.72 -17.71
C GLN A 457 -5.17 6.76 -16.21
N PHE A 458 -6.04 7.68 -15.81
CA PHE A 458 -6.63 7.79 -14.48
C PHE A 458 -8.13 7.54 -14.59
N VAL A 459 -8.57 6.34 -14.20
CA VAL A 459 -9.93 5.85 -14.50
C VAL A 459 -10.70 5.50 -13.23
N GLU A 460 -11.90 6.03 -13.08
CA GLU A 460 -12.84 5.60 -12.02
C GLU A 460 -12.25 5.69 -10.59
N ASN A 461 -11.35 6.65 -10.35
CA ASN A 461 -10.81 6.89 -9.00
C ASN A 461 -11.74 7.80 -8.20
N ARG A 462 -11.74 7.63 -6.87
CA ARG A 462 -12.71 8.24 -5.96
C ARG A 462 -12.05 8.86 -4.73
N ALA A 463 -12.44 10.09 -4.41
CA ALA A 463 -12.08 10.77 -3.16
C ALA A 463 -13.21 11.72 -2.75
N LEU A 464 -13.09 12.41 -1.60
CA LEU A 464 -13.92 13.60 -1.34
C LEU A 464 -13.44 14.80 -2.18
N VAL A 465 -12.13 14.88 -2.43
CA VAL A 465 -11.52 15.94 -3.24
C VAL A 465 -10.41 15.34 -4.13
N GLY A 466 -10.48 15.56 -5.44
CA GLY A 466 -9.47 15.11 -6.40
C GLY A 466 -9.51 13.61 -6.64
N GLY A 467 -10.59 13.10 -7.21
CA GLY A 467 -10.77 11.69 -7.54
C GLY A 467 -9.58 11.10 -8.30
N GLY A 468 -9.15 11.70 -9.42
CA GLY A 468 -7.99 11.23 -10.16
C GLY A 468 -6.66 11.68 -9.54
N LEU A 469 -6.49 12.99 -9.40
CA LEU A 469 -5.28 13.63 -8.90
C LEU A 469 -5.63 14.83 -8.02
N LEU A 470 -4.92 14.99 -6.90
CA LEU A 470 -4.86 16.23 -6.14
C LEU A 470 -3.41 16.69 -6.02
N ALA A 471 -3.15 17.97 -6.25
CA ALA A 471 -1.86 18.60 -5.98
C ALA A 471 -2.04 19.88 -5.16
N GLU A 472 -1.23 20.04 -4.11
CA GLU A 472 -1.34 21.18 -3.18
C GLU A 472 0.03 21.73 -2.78
N GLY A 473 0.15 23.07 -2.79
CA GLY A 473 1.37 23.79 -2.40
C GLY A 473 2.27 24.10 -3.60
N GLU A 474 3.58 24.18 -3.39
CA GLU A 474 4.57 24.48 -4.44
C GLU A 474 4.85 23.25 -5.35
N VAL A 475 3.82 22.65 -5.93
CA VAL A 475 3.91 21.41 -6.72
C VAL A 475 3.93 21.70 -8.23
N ALA A 476 4.80 21.03 -8.99
CA ALA A 476 4.76 21.01 -10.45
C ALA A 476 4.10 19.73 -10.96
N VAL A 477 3.06 19.88 -11.79
CA VAL A 477 2.36 18.78 -12.47
C VAL A 477 2.51 18.95 -13.98
N TRP A 478 3.02 17.93 -14.65
CA TRP A 478 3.09 17.86 -16.11
C TRP A 478 2.38 16.61 -16.60
N VAL A 479 1.33 16.77 -17.41
CA VAL A 479 0.61 15.65 -18.02
C VAL A 479 0.56 15.85 -19.53
N ALA A 480 1.09 14.89 -20.28
CA ALA A 480 1.20 14.99 -21.74
C ALA A 480 0.87 13.69 -22.49
N GLY A 481 0.88 13.77 -23.82
CA GLY A 481 0.65 12.64 -24.71
C GLY A 481 -0.79 12.14 -24.64
N ARG A 482 -1.02 10.86 -24.94
CA ARG A 482 -2.37 10.25 -24.91
C ARG A 482 -2.91 10.03 -23.49
N SER A 483 -2.47 10.82 -22.52
CA SER A 483 -2.92 10.68 -21.14
C SER A 483 -4.38 11.08 -20.98
N GLY A 484 -5.10 10.40 -20.10
CA GLY A 484 -6.53 10.60 -19.91
C GLY A 484 -6.98 10.52 -18.46
N PHE A 485 -7.98 11.31 -18.11
CA PHE A 485 -8.73 11.21 -16.86
C PHE A 485 -10.18 10.89 -17.18
N GLU A 486 -10.63 9.69 -16.84
CA GLU A 486 -11.96 9.21 -17.23
C GLU A 486 -12.79 8.76 -16.02
N ARG A 487 -14.03 9.27 -15.93
CA ARG A 487 -15.03 8.86 -14.93
C ARG A 487 -14.57 8.92 -13.47
N ASN A 488 -13.65 9.81 -13.13
CA ASN A 488 -13.25 10.02 -11.74
C ASN A 488 -14.36 10.76 -10.98
N GLU A 489 -14.56 10.36 -9.72
CA GLU A 489 -15.57 10.92 -8.82
C GLU A 489 -14.96 11.99 -7.90
N GLN A 490 -15.70 13.07 -7.70
CA GLN A 490 -15.25 14.28 -7.01
C GLN A 490 -13.98 14.85 -7.65
N HIS A 491 -14.14 15.32 -8.90
CA HIS A 491 -13.13 15.98 -9.75
C HIS A 491 -12.12 14.99 -10.35
N ALA A 492 -11.73 15.21 -11.60
CA ALA A 492 -10.61 14.46 -12.18
C ALA A 492 -9.28 14.95 -11.59
N VAL A 493 -9.10 16.27 -11.55
CA VAL A 493 -7.89 16.92 -11.05
C VAL A 493 -8.27 18.11 -10.18
N VAL A 494 -7.63 18.25 -9.02
CA VAL A 494 -7.71 19.43 -8.15
C VAL A 494 -6.32 19.99 -7.91
N LEU A 495 -6.15 21.29 -8.10
CA LEU A 495 -4.87 22.00 -7.99
C LEU A 495 -5.03 23.17 -7.04
N LEU A 496 -4.23 23.17 -5.96
CA LEU A 496 -4.33 24.10 -4.85
C LEU A 496 -2.96 24.73 -4.55
N GLY A 497 -2.99 25.88 -3.88
CA GLY A 497 -1.80 26.65 -3.53
C GLY A 497 -1.00 27.09 -4.76
N GLN A 498 0.31 27.29 -4.58
CA GLN A 498 1.23 27.73 -5.64
C GLN A 498 1.56 26.64 -6.69
N THR A 499 0.61 25.75 -6.97
CA THR A 499 0.76 24.64 -7.91
C THR A 499 0.90 25.17 -9.33
N ARG A 500 1.82 24.58 -10.09
CA ARG A 500 2.02 24.85 -11.51
C ARG A 500 1.71 23.60 -12.30
N ALA A 501 0.62 23.62 -13.06
CA ALA A 501 0.21 22.47 -13.85
C ALA A 501 0.23 22.77 -15.36
N ARG A 502 0.64 21.79 -16.16
CA ARG A 502 0.48 21.82 -17.60
C ARG A 502 -0.13 20.51 -18.11
N PHE A 503 -1.21 20.63 -18.86
CA PHE A 503 -1.90 19.55 -19.55
C PHE A 503 -1.73 19.76 -21.05
N GLN A 504 -1.12 18.80 -21.74
CA GLN A 504 -0.84 18.88 -23.16
C GLN A 504 -1.32 17.64 -23.93
N ASP A 505 -2.17 17.84 -24.95
CA ASP A 505 -2.67 16.77 -25.81
C ASP A 505 -3.42 15.64 -25.07
N THR A 506 -3.97 15.94 -23.89
CA THR A 506 -4.62 14.98 -22.98
C THR A 506 -6.15 14.92 -23.13
N SER A 507 -6.81 13.98 -22.44
CA SER A 507 -8.27 13.90 -22.41
C SER A 507 -8.87 13.87 -21.00
N PHE A 508 -10.06 14.44 -20.85
CA PHE A 508 -10.85 14.42 -19.62
C PHE A 508 -12.29 14.05 -19.97
N ARG A 509 -12.74 12.84 -19.64
CA ARG A 509 -14.04 12.34 -20.06
C ARG A 509 -14.92 11.86 -18.91
N GLY A 510 -16.14 12.41 -18.83
CA GLY A 510 -17.16 11.90 -17.93
C GLY A 510 -16.84 12.03 -16.44
N ASN A 511 -15.91 12.92 -16.07
CA ASN A 511 -15.58 13.16 -14.67
C ASN A 511 -16.68 13.99 -14.00
N ALA A 512 -16.90 13.76 -12.70
CA ALA A 512 -18.01 14.39 -11.97
C ALA A 512 -17.55 14.97 -10.64
N ALA A 513 -18.00 16.19 -10.34
CA ALA A 513 -17.94 16.81 -9.03
C ALA A 513 -19.37 16.98 -8.50
N VAL A 514 -19.70 16.33 -7.37
CA VAL A 514 -21.07 16.28 -6.84
C VAL A 514 -21.05 16.61 -5.35
N GLY A 515 -21.35 17.86 -4.97
CA GLY A 515 -21.34 18.29 -3.57
C GLY A 515 -20.99 19.76 -3.41
N ASP A 516 -20.76 20.22 -2.17
CA ASP A 516 -20.38 21.60 -1.83
C ASP A 516 -18.86 21.88 -1.92
N SER A 517 -18.01 20.88 -2.19
CA SER A 517 -16.55 21.04 -2.11
C SER A 517 -15.87 21.21 -3.49
N ARG A 518 -15.71 22.47 -3.91
CA ARG A 518 -14.71 22.99 -4.89
C ARG A 518 -14.82 22.55 -6.36
N ASP A 519 -15.98 22.84 -6.94
CA ASP A 519 -16.36 22.74 -8.36
C ASP A 519 -15.26 22.83 -9.44
N GLY A 520 -15.48 22.14 -10.57
CA GLY A 520 -14.51 21.91 -11.65
C GLY A 520 -14.50 20.44 -12.08
N GLY A 521 -15.45 19.99 -12.92
CA GLY A 521 -15.71 18.55 -13.11
C GLY A 521 -14.49 17.77 -13.64
N ALA A 522 -13.73 18.38 -14.56
CA ALA A 522 -12.44 17.87 -15.01
C ALA A 522 -11.29 18.43 -14.18
N ILE A 523 -11.16 19.77 -14.12
CA ILE A 523 -10.07 20.45 -13.43
C ILE A 523 -10.65 21.54 -12.51
N SER A 524 -10.28 21.48 -11.23
CA SER A 524 -10.54 22.55 -10.25
C SER A 524 -9.22 23.21 -9.86
N VAL A 525 -9.19 24.54 -9.85
CA VAL A 525 -7.98 25.36 -9.63
C VAL A 525 -8.28 26.42 -8.58
N SER A 526 -7.48 26.48 -7.52
CA SER A 526 -7.69 27.43 -6.41
C SER A 526 -6.37 27.89 -5.81
N ASP A 527 -6.46 28.91 -4.95
CA ASP A 527 -5.38 29.41 -4.11
C ASP A 527 -4.10 29.82 -4.87
N VAL A 528 -4.26 30.64 -5.91
CA VAL A 528 -3.16 31.22 -6.72
C VAL A 528 -2.40 30.19 -7.56
N ALA A 529 -3.02 29.04 -7.89
CA ALA A 529 -2.44 28.06 -8.79
C ALA A 529 -2.37 28.58 -10.24
N VAL A 530 -1.38 28.10 -11.00
CA VAL A 530 -1.16 28.45 -12.41
C VAL A 530 -1.31 27.20 -13.27
N VAL A 531 -2.24 27.24 -14.22
CA VAL A 531 -2.58 26.08 -15.05
C VAL A 531 -2.53 26.43 -16.52
N ALA A 532 -1.80 25.63 -17.30
CA ALA A 532 -1.77 25.71 -18.75
C ALA A 532 -2.41 24.46 -19.36
N VAL A 533 -3.47 24.63 -20.16
CA VAL A 533 -4.10 23.59 -20.96
C VAL A 533 -3.81 23.92 -22.41
N VAL A 534 -2.92 23.15 -23.05
CA VAL A 534 -2.35 23.50 -24.35
C VAL A 534 -2.38 22.32 -25.31
N GLY A 535 -2.36 22.59 -26.62
CA GLY A 535 -2.47 21.52 -27.62
C GLY A 535 -3.85 20.86 -27.58
N GLY A 536 -3.99 19.70 -28.22
CA GLY A 536 -5.25 19.02 -28.52
C GLY A 536 -5.98 18.42 -27.32
N VAL A 537 -6.13 19.17 -26.23
CA VAL A 537 -6.81 18.71 -25.02
C VAL A 537 -8.31 18.57 -25.28
N LEU A 538 -8.85 17.40 -24.98
CA LEU A 538 -10.26 17.06 -25.15
C LEU A 538 -10.95 16.96 -23.79
N MET A 539 -11.95 17.79 -23.55
CA MET A 539 -12.78 17.71 -22.33
C MET A 539 -14.22 17.39 -22.70
N GLU A 540 -14.68 16.16 -22.43
CA GLU A 540 -16.01 15.70 -22.81
C GLU A 540 -16.87 15.25 -21.64
N ARG A 541 -18.12 15.71 -21.60
CA ARG A 541 -19.15 15.20 -20.66
C ARG A 541 -18.79 15.32 -19.18
N ASN A 542 -17.91 16.24 -18.82
CA ASN A 542 -17.57 16.51 -17.42
C ASN A 542 -18.71 17.30 -16.74
N ARG A 543 -18.96 17.02 -15.46
CA ARG A 543 -20.10 17.56 -14.71
C ARG A 543 -19.65 18.14 -13.38
N ALA A 544 -20.15 19.31 -13.03
CA ALA A 544 -19.95 19.96 -11.72
C ALA A 544 -21.13 20.90 -11.42
N ARG A 545 -21.18 21.56 -10.25
CA ARG A 545 -22.16 22.65 -10.05
C ARG A 545 -21.69 23.94 -10.72
N ARG A 546 -20.39 24.24 -10.61
CA ARG A 546 -19.69 25.32 -11.33
C ARG A 546 -18.57 24.77 -12.22
N GLY A 547 -18.32 25.40 -13.37
CA GLY A 547 -17.20 25.00 -14.25
C GLY A 547 -17.22 23.50 -14.61
N GLY A 548 -18.27 23.03 -15.28
CA GLY A 548 -18.50 21.63 -15.67
C GLY A 548 -17.27 20.93 -16.25
N ALA A 549 -16.40 21.64 -16.97
CA ALA A 549 -15.06 21.14 -17.31
C ALA A 549 -13.99 21.74 -16.39
N ILE A 550 -13.78 23.06 -16.43
CA ILE A 550 -12.75 23.73 -15.63
C ILE A 550 -13.36 24.81 -14.74
N PHE A 551 -12.88 24.94 -13.52
CA PHE A 551 -13.19 26.06 -12.63
C PHE A 551 -11.90 26.61 -12.00
N ALA A 552 -11.78 27.93 -11.92
CA ALA A 552 -10.64 28.61 -11.32
C ALA A 552 -11.09 29.75 -10.39
N ASP A 553 -10.58 29.80 -9.16
CA ASP A 553 -10.89 30.87 -8.20
C ASP A 553 -9.65 31.39 -7.45
N ALA A 554 -9.87 32.27 -6.46
CA ALA A 554 -8.88 32.72 -5.47
C ALA A 554 -7.53 33.18 -6.07
N GLY A 555 -7.57 34.03 -7.09
CA GLY A 555 -6.40 34.63 -7.72
C GLY A 555 -5.63 33.69 -8.67
N SER A 556 -6.16 32.51 -8.95
CA SER A 556 -5.52 31.54 -9.85
C SER A 556 -5.45 32.05 -11.30
N THR A 557 -4.51 31.51 -12.08
CA THR A 557 -4.35 31.83 -13.50
C THR A 557 -4.56 30.58 -14.36
N LEU A 558 -5.47 30.68 -15.31
CA LEU A 558 -5.77 29.62 -16.28
C LEU A 558 -5.42 30.09 -17.69
N MET A 559 -4.52 29.37 -18.35
CA MET A 559 -4.12 29.57 -19.74
C MET A 559 -4.67 28.42 -20.58
N LEU A 560 -5.52 28.71 -21.56
CA LEU A 560 -6.09 27.75 -22.49
C LEU A 560 -5.58 28.05 -23.90
N SER A 561 -5.03 27.07 -24.59
CA SER A 561 -4.74 27.19 -26.02
C SER A 561 -5.17 25.93 -26.76
N ASP A 562 -5.86 26.10 -27.89
CA ASP A 562 -6.15 25.03 -28.86
C ASP A 562 -6.80 23.74 -28.30
N GLY A 563 -7.82 23.82 -27.43
CA GLY A 563 -8.54 22.63 -26.92
C GLY A 563 -9.99 22.49 -27.43
N LEU A 564 -10.58 21.28 -27.31
CA LEU A 564 -12.02 21.04 -27.54
C LEU A 564 -12.73 20.71 -26.23
N MET A 565 -13.67 21.55 -25.81
CA MET A 565 -14.53 21.32 -24.65
C MET A 565 -15.96 21.08 -25.10
N ARG A 566 -16.47 19.86 -24.90
CA ARG A 566 -17.78 19.45 -25.40
C ARG A 566 -18.67 18.74 -24.38
N GLY A 567 -19.94 19.15 -24.34
CA GLY A 567 -20.96 18.44 -23.54
C GLY A 567 -20.71 18.52 -22.04
N ALA A 568 -19.91 19.48 -21.57
CA ALA A 568 -19.80 19.80 -20.16
C ALA A 568 -21.14 20.35 -19.66
N GLY A 569 -21.56 19.93 -18.47
CA GLY A 569 -22.89 20.22 -17.96
C GLY A 569 -22.93 20.53 -16.48
N GLY A 570 -23.54 21.65 -16.10
CA GLY A 570 -23.90 21.93 -14.73
C GLY A 570 -25.18 21.21 -14.32
N LYS A 571 -25.19 20.51 -13.17
CA LYS A 571 -26.44 20.05 -12.54
C LYS A 571 -26.74 20.92 -11.31
N ALA A 572 -27.91 21.54 -11.28
CA ALA A 572 -28.49 22.02 -10.03
C ALA A 572 -28.83 20.79 -9.20
N ALA A 573 -28.20 20.65 -8.04
CA ALA A 573 -28.74 19.78 -7.02
C ALA A 573 -29.96 20.52 -6.41
N GLY A 574 -31.17 20.08 -6.75
CA GLY A 574 -32.44 20.41 -6.07
C GLY A 574 -33.03 21.81 -6.30
N GLY A 575 -34.21 21.88 -6.94
CA GLY A 575 -35.17 22.98 -6.72
C GLY A 575 -35.94 22.75 -5.40
N ALA A 576 -36.86 23.58 -4.92
CA ALA A 576 -37.33 24.94 -5.20
C ALA A 576 -38.19 25.33 -3.96
N ALA A 577 -38.23 26.61 -3.57
CA ALA A 577 -39.25 27.28 -2.74
C ALA A 577 -39.54 26.81 -1.28
N GLY A 578 -39.45 27.76 -0.32
CA GLY A 578 -40.30 27.75 0.89
C GLY A 578 -39.65 28.13 2.23
N GLY A 579 -39.73 29.41 2.62
CA GLY A 579 -40.09 29.81 3.99
C GLY A 579 -39.03 30.06 5.07
N ALA A 580 -38.91 31.35 5.44
CA ALA A 580 -38.78 31.92 6.80
C ALA A 580 -37.46 31.84 7.61
N ALA A 581 -36.83 33.04 7.71
CA ALA A 581 -36.34 33.75 8.90
C ALA A 581 -35.61 33.03 10.06
N GLY A 582 -34.42 33.53 10.40
CA GLY A 582 -33.80 33.38 11.73
C GLY A 582 -32.30 33.68 11.82
N GLY A 583 -31.92 34.93 12.12
CA GLY A 583 -30.85 35.29 13.06
C GLY A 583 -29.35 35.04 12.77
N ALA A 584 -28.67 36.13 12.36
CA ALA A 584 -27.35 36.66 12.82
C ALA A 584 -26.00 35.93 12.54
N GLY A 585 -25.09 36.66 11.85
CA GLY A 585 -23.62 36.58 12.02
C GLY A 585 -22.77 36.57 10.74
N ALA A 586 -22.37 37.74 10.22
CA ALA A 586 -21.57 38.00 9.01
C ALA A 586 -20.16 37.32 9.00
N ALA A 587 -19.53 36.94 7.88
CA ALA A 587 -19.32 37.76 6.68
C ALA A 587 -19.18 36.96 5.35
N GLY A 588 -19.82 37.47 4.29
CA GLY A 588 -19.29 37.45 2.92
C GLY A 588 -19.67 36.30 1.97
N GLY A 589 -20.66 35.46 2.28
CA GLY A 589 -21.10 34.39 1.37
C GLY A 589 -22.09 34.89 0.30
N THR A 590 -21.73 34.76 -0.97
CA THR A 590 -22.56 35.05 -2.15
C THR A 590 -23.84 34.20 -2.18
N ARG A 591 -24.91 34.70 -1.58
CA ARG A 591 -26.26 34.13 -1.74
C ARG A 591 -26.87 34.61 -3.06
N GLY A 592 -26.68 33.80 -4.12
CA GLY A 592 -27.58 33.76 -5.27
C GLY A 592 -26.95 33.86 -6.66
N ALA A 593 -26.36 32.79 -7.20
CA ALA A 593 -26.38 32.47 -8.64
C ALA A 593 -25.77 31.07 -8.88
N ALA A 594 -26.58 30.12 -9.38
CA ALA A 594 -26.13 28.78 -9.77
C ALA A 594 -25.55 28.82 -11.20
N VAL A 595 -24.26 28.50 -11.43
CA VAL A 595 -23.68 28.67 -12.78
C VAL A 595 -22.86 27.49 -13.27
N GLY A 596 -23.41 26.76 -14.25
CA GLY A 596 -22.87 25.54 -14.86
C GLY A 596 -22.14 25.71 -16.20
N ALA A 597 -21.17 26.62 -16.28
CA ALA A 597 -20.37 26.85 -17.48
C ALA A 597 -19.41 25.71 -17.80
N ALA A 598 -18.90 25.58 -19.03
CA ALA A 598 -17.77 24.67 -19.30
C ALA A 598 -16.50 25.17 -18.59
N VAL A 599 -16.25 26.49 -18.62
CA VAL A 599 -15.15 27.15 -17.90
C VAL A 599 -15.71 28.20 -16.95
N GLY A 600 -15.36 28.16 -15.67
CA GLY A 600 -15.73 29.17 -14.67
C GLY A 600 -14.50 29.87 -14.06
N ALA A 601 -14.58 31.19 -13.85
CA ALA A 601 -13.52 31.99 -13.23
C ALA A 601 -14.09 33.02 -12.22
N ALA A 602 -13.67 32.99 -10.95
CA ALA A 602 -14.06 34.01 -9.95
C ALA A 602 -13.24 33.97 -8.64
N PRO A 603 -12.64 35.07 -8.13
CA PRO A 603 -11.86 36.11 -8.81
C PRO A 603 -10.50 35.55 -9.27
N SER A 604 -10.34 35.28 -10.56
CA SER A 604 -9.15 34.64 -11.17
C SER A 604 -8.84 35.24 -12.55
N SER A 605 -7.70 34.89 -13.15
CA SER A 605 -7.35 35.31 -14.52
C SER A 605 -7.50 34.16 -15.51
N LEU A 606 -8.22 34.38 -16.61
CA LEU A 606 -8.37 33.42 -17.70
C LEU A 606 -7.80 34.01 -18.99
N GLN A 607 -6.80 33.36 -19.58
CA GLN A 607 -6.27 33.65 -20.90
C GLN A 607 -6.61 32.50 -21.84
N ALA A 608 -7.25 32.76 -22.96
CA ALA A 608 -7.69 31.73 -23.89
C ALA A 608 -7.34 32.10 -25.34
N GLY A 609 -6.61 31.23 -26.03
CA GLY A 609 -6.23 31.34 -27.44
C GLY A 609 -6.82 30.20 -28.27
N LYS A 610 -7.79 30.50 -29.14
CA LYS A 610 -8.43 29.55 -30.07
C LYS A 610 -9.08 28.27 -29.51
N PRO A 611 -9.60 28.21 -28.26
CA PRO A 611 -10.35 27.02 -27.83
C PRO A 611 -11.68 26.88 -28.60
N ARG A 612 -12.12 25.63 -28.79
CA ARG A 612 -13.44 25.27 -29.30
C ARG A 612 -14.33 24.79 -28.16
N ILE A 613 -15.35 25.57 -27.82
CA ILE A 613 -16.28 25.31 -26.72
C ILE A 613 -17.66 25.03 -27.31
N VAL A 614 -18.06 23.75 -27.30
CA VAL A 614 -19.16 23.26 -28.14
C VAL A 614 -20.20 22.47 -27.34
N ARG A 615 -21.48 22.80 -27.49
CA ARG A 615 -22.61 22.03 -26.92
C ARG A 615 -22.54 21.82 -25.41
N ASN A 616 -22.06 22.80 -24.67
CA ASN A 616 -22.05 22.78 -23.21
C ASN A 616 -23.38 23.32 -22.67
N ARG A 617 -23.78 22.91 -21.45
CA ARG A 617 -25.09 23.25 -20.87
C ARG A 617 -24.95 23.77 -19.43
N ALA A 618 -25.37 25.01 -19.22
CA ALA A 618 -25.52 25.62 -17.90
C ALA A 618 -26.98 25.69 -17.45
N VAL A 619 -27.22 25.61 -16.14
CA VAL A 619 -28.57 25.78 -15.56
C VAL A 619 -29.00 27.25 -15.54
N GLN A 620 -28.13 28.20 -15.17
CA GLN A 620 -28.44 29.63 -15.25
C GLN A 620 -27.58 30.35 -16.28
N GLN A 621 -26.34 30.73 -15.98
CA GLN A 621 -25.56 31.63 -16.84
C GLN A 621 -24.38 30.91 -17.52
N GLY A 622 -23.85 31.44 -18.63
CA GLY A 622 -22.49 31.12 -19.07
C GLY A 622 -22.27 29.73 -19.67
N GLY A 623 -23.15 29.22 -20.53
CA GLY A 623 -23.08 27.84 -21.08
C GLY A 623 -21.69 27.38 -21.54
N GLY A 624 -20.91 28.26 -22.18
CA GLY A 624 -19.52 28.04 -22.53
C GLY A 624 -18.54 28.52 -21.45
N VAL A 625 -18.44 29.84 -21.26
CA VAL A 625 -17.55 30.47 -20.27
C VAL A 625 -18.35 31.36 -19.33
N PHE A 626 -18.01 31.31 -18.05
CA PHE A 626 -18.55 32.18 -17.01
C PHE A 626 -17.43 32.84 -16.22
N VAL A 627 -17.53 34.15 -16.03
CA VAL A 627 -16.59 34.95 -15.27
C VAL A 627 -17.38 35.85 -14.32
N ALA A 628 -16.99 35.88 -13.04
CA ALA A 628 -17.64 36.70 -12.01
C ALA A 628 -16.64 37.22 -10.97
N GLY A 629 -17.09 38.15 -10.12
CA GLY A 629 -16.23 38.85 -9.16
C GLY A 629 -15.17 39.71 -9.86
N ASN A 630 -14.10 40.05 -9.14
CA ASN A 630 -12.94 40.80 -9.68
C ASN A 630 -12.05 39.97 -10.64
N ALA A 631 -12.61 38.98 -11.34
CA ALA A 631 -11.89 38.16 -12.32
C ALA A 631 -11.60 38.93 -13.62
N SER A 632 -10.54 38.51 -14.31
CA SER A 632 -10.17 39.02 -15.64
C SER A 632 -10.20 37.91 -16.68
N ILE A 633 -10.69 38.21 -17.89
CA ILE A 633 -10.68 37.27 -19.02
C ILE A 633 -10.11 37.90 -20.29
N THR A 634 -9.18 37.21 -20.95
CA THR A 634 -8.71 37.55 -22.30
C THR A 634 -8.93 36.36 -23.21
N VAL A 635 -9.84 36.45 -24.18
CA VAL A 635 -10.09 35.41 -25.17
C VAL A 635 -9.80 35.94 -26.56
N ALA A 636 -8.94 35.24 -27.30
CA ALA A 636 -8.62 35.55 -28.69
C ALA A 636 -8.88 34.33 -29.60
N GLY A 637 -9.60 34.51 -30.70
CA GLY A 637 -9.76 33.49 -31.73
C GLY A 637 -10.62 32.27 -31.38
N ALA A 638 -11.36 32.29 -30.26
CA ALA A 638 -12.13 31.13 -29.78
C ALA A 638 -13.42 30.90 -30.57
N THR A 639 -13.92 29.66 -30.58
CA THR A 639 -15.22 29.31 -31.18
C THR A 639 -16.19 28.77 -30.14
N PHE A 640 -17.37 29.39 -30.02
CA PHE A 640 -18.46 29.00 -29.14
C PHE A 640 -19.66 28.52 -29.96
N VAL A 641 -19.93 27.22 -29.98
CA VAL A 641 -20.98 26.64 -30.84
C VAL A 641 -21.99 25.81 -30.09
N GLY A 642 -23.28 26.11 -30.22
CA GLY A 642 -24.34 25.21 -29.72
C GLY A 642 -24.46 25.15 -28.20
N ASN A 643 -23.84 26.09 -27.47
CA ASN A 643 -23.88 26.11 -26.00
C ASN A 643 -25.24 26.60 -25.52
N LYS A 644 -25.74 26.04 -24.42
CA LYS A 644 -27.06 26.33 -23.85
C LYS A 644 -26.94 26.85 -22.42
N ALA A 645 -27.75 27.85 -22.07
CA ALA A 645 -27.88 28.36 -20.71
C ALA A 645 -29.36 28.62 -20.39
N GLY A 646 -29.84 28.25 -19.19
CA GLY A 646 -31.23 28.53 -18.79
C GLY A 646 -31.52 30.01 -18.54
N GLY A 647 -30.49 30.83 -18.39
CA GLY A 647 -30.50 32.29 -18.29
C GLY A 647 -29.71 32.91 -19.45
N SER A 648 -28.81 33.85 -19.16
CA SER A 648 -28.11 34.66 -20.16
C SER A 648 -26.71 34.12 -20.51
N GLY A 649 -26.10 34.63 -21.59
CA GLY A 649 -24.67 34.40 -21.88
C GLY A 649 -24.31 32.96 -22.23
N ALA A 650 -25.10 32.27 -23.04
CA ALA A 650 -24.87 30.85 -23.33
C ALA A 650 -23.50 30.54 -23.96
N GLY A 651 -22.90 31.47 -24.72
CA GLY A 651 -21.49 31.40 -25.11
C GLY A 651 -20.56 31.87 -23.98
N VAL A 652 -20.62 33.16 -23.63
CA VAL A 652 -19.80 33.79 -22.57
C VAL A 652 -20.69 34.67 -21.69
N ALA A 653 -20.53 34.57 -20.37
CA ALA A 653 -21.15 35.47 -19.39
C ALA A 653 -20.08 36.13 -18.50
N VAL A 654 -20.12 37.47 -18.40
CA VAL A 654 -19.22 38.28 -17.57
C VAL A 654 -20.06 39.08 -16.58
N LEU A 655 -19.95 38.78 -15.28
CA LEU A 655 -20.78 39.34 -14.21
C LEU A 655 -19.94 40.01 -13.10
N GLU A 656 -20.60 40.74 -12.20
CA GLU A 656 -20.08 41.09 -10.86
C GLU A 656 -18.67 41.73 -10.84
N GLN A 657 -18.47 42.88 -11.50
CA GLN A 657 -17.17 43.59 -11.58
C GLN A 657 -16.07 42.86 -12.36
N ALA A 658 -16.38 41.75 -13.05
CA ALA A 658 -15.40 41.11 -13.92
C ALA A 658 -15.09 41.96 -15.16
N HIS A 659 -13.85 41.87 -15.62
CA HIS A 659 -13.38 42.58 -16.82
C HIS A 659 -12.89 41.60 -17.87
N GLY A 660 -12.97 41.96 -19.15
CA GLY A 660 -12.37 41.13 -20.18
C GLY A 660 -12.12 41.75 -21.54
N SER A 661 -11.47 40.98 -22.41
CA SER A 661 -11.25 41.30 -23.82
C SER A 661 -11.58 40.07 -24.65
N LEU A 662 -12.48 40.22 -25.63
CA LEU A 662 -12.85 39.16 -26.57
C LEU A 662 -12.48 39.62 -27.98
N ARG A 663 -11.46 39.01 -28.59
CA ARG A 663 -10.94 39.41 -29.90
C ARG A 663 -11.05 38.28 -30.92
N GLY A 664 -11.62 38.54 -32.09
CA GLY A 664 -11.69 37.56 -33.18
C GLY A 664 -12.39 36.23 -32.82
N CYS A 665 -13.34 36.25 -31.89
CA CYS A 665 -14.07 35.05 -31.46
C CYS A 665 -15.34 34.83 -32.30
N GLU A 666 -15.73 33.57 -32.50
CA GLU A 666 -16.90 33.17 -33.26
C GLU A 666 -17.98 32.58 -32.34
N PHE A 667 -19.23 33.04 -32.48
CA PHE A 667 -20.39 32.55 -31.72
C PHE A 667 -21.46 32.05 -32.68
N LYS A 668 -21.81 30.75 -32.61
CA LYS A 668 -22.78 30.12 -33.52
C LYS A 668 -23.80 29.27 -32.76
N ARG A 669 -25.10 29.48 -33.03
CA ARG A 669 -26.18 28.61 -32.52
C ARG A 669 -26.18 28.44 -30.98
N ASN A 670 -25.76 29.44 -30.22
CA ASN A 670 -25.85 29.40 -28.76
C ASN A 670 -27.27 29.80 -28.33
N GLU A 671 -27.80 29.19 -27.26
CA GLU A 671 -29.19 29.30 -26.83
C GLU A 671 -29.26 29.71 -25.35
N GLY A 672 -29.72 30.93 -25.07
CA GLY A 672 -29.97 31.42 -23.71
C GLY A 672 -31.47 31.47 -23.42
N GLY A 673 -31.87 31.20 -22.18
CA GLY A 673 -33.25 31.34 -21.70
C GLY A 673 -33.65 32.76 -21.31
N ALA A 674 -32.69 33.69 -21.24
CA ALA A 674 -32.93 35.12 -21.04
C ALA A 674 -32.23 35.97 -22.12
N GLU A 675 -31.18 36.72 -21.77
CA GLU A 675 -30.54 37.70 -22.66
C GLU A 675 -29.17 37.24 -23.20
N GLY A 676 -28.72 37.80 -24.32
CA GLY A 676 -27.32 37.66 -24.77
C GLY A 676 -26.85 36.21 -24.96
N ALA A 677 -27.55 35.41 -25.76
CA ALA A 677 -27.22 33.99 -25.97
C ALA A 677 -25.76 33.76 -26.43
N GLY A 678 -25.16 34.68 -27.18
CA GLY A 678 -23.73 34.67 -27.50
C GLY A 678 -22.87 35.16 -26.33
N VAL A 679 -22.97 36.45 -26.02
CA VAL A 679 -22.22 37.11 -24.94
C VAL A 679 -23.19 37.91 -24.08
N TYR A 680 -23.07 37.80 -22.76
CA TYR A 680 -23.80 38.60 -21.78
C TYR A 680 -22.84 39.28 -20.81
N ILE A 681 -23.05 40.57 -20.56
CA ILE A 681 -22.24 41.38 -19.64
C ILE A 681 -23.19 42.09 -18.68
N ASN A 682 -23.10 41.77 -17.39
CA ASN A 682 -23.88 42.47 -16.38
C ASN A 682 -23.03 43.60 -15.78
N ARG A 683 -23.40 44.85 -16.11
CA ARG A 683 -22.89 46.03 -15.40
C ARG A 683 -23.64 46.11 -14.09
N GLY A 684 -22.99 45.75 -12.98
CA GLY A 684 -23.60 45.75 -11.63
C GLY A 684 -24.50 46.96 -11.41
N GLY A 685 -25.81 46.74 -11.58
CA GLY A 685 -26.85 47.72 -11.35
C GLY A 685 -27.54 47.35 -10.05
N THR A 686 -27.37 48.18 -9.04
CA THR A 686 -28.13 48.15 -7.80
C THR A 686 -29.63 48.21 -8.12
N ALA A 687 -30.36 47.14 -7.84
CA ALA A 687 -31.82 47.18 -7.82
C ALA A 687 -32.30 47.57 -6.42
N GLY A 688 -32.48 48.88 -6.20
CA GLY A 688 -33.44 49.46 -5.25
C GLY A 688 -32.94 49.73 -3.82
N GLY A 689 -32.68 51.00 -3.50
CA GLY A 689 -32.54 51.52 -2.13
C GLY A 689 -31.52 52.66 -2.03
N GLU A 690 -31.95 53.81 -1.53
CA GLU A 690 -31.33 55.14 -1.69
C GLU A 690 -29.96 55.37 -0.99
N ALA A 691 -29.21 56.31 -1.60
CA ALA A 691 -28.25 57.27 -1.05
C ALA A 691 -27.02 56.80 -0.23
N GLY A 692 -25.83 57.01 -0.82
CA GLY A 692 -24.61 57.44 -0.12
C GLY A 692 -23.46 56.43 -0.03
N GLY A 693 -22.52 56.50 -0.98
CA GLY A 693 -21.16 55.96 -0.80
C GLY A 693 -20.57 55.24 -2.03
N GLY A 694 -19.54 55.85 -2.64
CA GLY A 694 -18.52 55.19 -3.47
C GLY A 694 -18.98 54.39 -4.70
N VAL A 695 -18.87 55.00 -5.88
CA VAL A 695 -19.08 54.32 -7.19
C VAL A 695 -18.02 53.23 -7.37
N GLY A 696 -18.36 51.97 -7.12
CA GLY A 696 -17.56 50.82 -7.55
C GLY A 696 -17.63 50.69 -9.07
N ALA A 697 -16.49 50.57 -9.75
CA ALA A 697 -16.43 50.47 -11.21
C ALA A 697 -17.27 49.29 -11.74
N ALA A 698 -18.06 49.54 -12.80
CA ALA A 698 -18.80 48.49 -13.50
C ALA A 698 -17.85 47.61 -14.33
N GLY A 699 -18.11 46.30 -14.39
CA GLY A 699 -17.39 45.37 -15.27
C GLY A 699 -17.46 45.83 -16.74
N SER A 700 -16.39 45.61 -17.49
CA SER A 700 -16.23 46.08 -18.88
C SER A 700 -15.60 45.01 -19.77
N VAL A 701 -16.02 44.94 -21.04
CA VAL A 701 -15.42 44.04 -22.02
C VAL A 701 -15.01 44.82 -23.28
N ASP A 702 -13.75 44.71 -23.69
CA ASP A 702 -13.26 45.17 -25.00
C ASP A 702 -13.65 44.16 -26.09
N LEU A 703 -14.45 44.61 -27.07
CA LEU A 703 -14.92 43.83 -28.21
C LEU A 703 -14.27 44.26 -29.54
N SER A 704 -13.08 44.86 -29.51
CA SER A 704 -12.38 45.27 -30.74
C SER A 704 -12.09 44.08 -31.68
N GLY A 705 -12.54 44.17 -32.94
CA GLY A 705 -12.24 43.19 -34.00
C GLY A 705 -13.40 42.33 -34.53
N PHE A 706 -14.67 42.66 -34.26
CA PHE A 706 -15.81 42.05 -34.95
C PHE A 706 -15.96 42.65 -36.37
N LEU A 707 -15.70 41.88 -37.42
CA LEU A 707 -16.04 42.25 -38.80
C LEU A 707 -17.46 41.74 -39.13
N PRO A 708 -18.40 42.58 -39.58
CA PRO A 708 -19.69 42.11 -40.07
C PRO A 708 -19.53 41.50 -41.48
N PRO A 709 -20.06 40.29 -41.75
CA PRO A 709 -20.25 39.84 -43.12
C PRO A 709 -21.44 40.58 -43.77
N GLY A 710 -21.30 40.88 -45.05
CA GLY A 710 -22.06 41.90 -45.80
C GLY A 710 -23.58 41.69 -45.97
N ALA A 711 -24.23 42.80 -46.32
CA ALA A 711 -25.67 43.05 -46.28
C ALA A 711 -26.46 42.56 -47.51
N ALA A 712 -27.74 42.20 -47.30
CA ALA A 712 -28.89 42.64 -48.11
C ALA A 712 -30.26 42.26 -47.49
N GLY A 713 -31.05 43.28 -47.10
CA GLY A 713 -32.52 43.33 -47.22
C GLY A 713 -33.43 42.69 -46.14
N GLY A 714 -34.11 43.54 -45.35
CA GLY A 714 -35.42 43.21 -44.76
C GLY A 714 -35.56 43.43 -43.24
N SER A 715 -36.41 44.39 -42.85
CA SER A 715 -36.85 44.80 -41.50
C SER A 715 -37.34 43.63 -40.59
N SER A 716 -37.39 43.65 -39.25
CA SER A 716 -37.84 44.71 -38.31
C SER A 716 -37.66 44.32 -36.83
N ASN A 717 -37.56 45.36 -35.99
CA ASN A 717 -37.97 45.56 -34.60
C ASN A 717 -37.16 45.07 -33.38
N ALA A 718 -36.82 46.08 -32.58
CA ALA A 718 -36.05 46.12 -31.36
C ALA A 718 -36.94 46.37 -30.14
N GLY A 719 -36.51 45.89 -28.97
CA GLY A 719 -36.93 46.35 -27.65
C GLY A 719 -35.72 46.33 -26.72
N ALA A 720 -35.26 47.52 -26.32
CA ALA A 720 -34.08 47.70 -25.48
C ALA A 720 -34.46 47.78 -23.99
N SER A 721 -33.71 47.10 -23.14
CA SER A 721 -33.54 47.48 -21.72
C SER A 721 -32.19 46.99 -21.17
N ASN A 722 -31.42 47.91 -20.59
CA ASN A 722 -30.27 47.77 -19.68
C ASN A 722 -29.35 46.53 -19.78
N GLY A 723 -28.53 46.51 -20.83
CA GLY A 723 -27.34 45.66 -20.95
C GLY A 723 -26.88 45.69 -22.41
N THR A 724 -25.61 45.97 -22.69
CA THR A 724 -25.09 45.99 -24.07
C THR A 724 -25.05 44.56 -24.63
N ALA A 725 -26.16 44.11 -25.23
CA ALA A 725 -26.27 42.84 -25.93
C ALA A 725 -25.77 43.01 -27.38
N VAL A 726 -24.76 42.22 -27.77
CA VAL A 726 -24.41 42.04 -29.19
C VAL A 726 -25.08 40.74 -29.65
N ALA A 727 -26.22 40.88 -30.33
CA ALA A 727 -26.97 39.75 -30.88
C ALA A 727 -26.43 39.35 -32.26
N ALA A 728 -26.08 38.08 -32.43
CA ALA A 728 -25.93 37.43 -33.73
C ALA A 728 -27.10 36.43 -33.88
N ALA A 729 -27.97 36.65 -34.86
CA ALA A 729 -29.25 35.97 -35.07
C ALA A 729 -29.13 34.70 -35.94
N ASP A 730 -29.89 33.65 -35.61
CA ASP A 730 -30.75 32.87 -36.53
C ASP A 730 -31.40 31.64 -35.86
N ALA A 731 -32.75 31.56 -35.93
CA ALA A 731 -33.68 30.41 -35.93
C ALA A 731 -35.11 30.95 -35.61
N GLY A 732 -36.26 30.50 -36.13
CA GLY A 732 -36.65 29.28 -36.84
C GLY A 732 -37.85 28.62 -36.15
N THR A 733 -39.10 29.00 -36.52
CA THR A 733 -40.43 28.33 -36.29
C THR A 733 -40.94 28.21 -34.83
N ALA A 734 -42.22 28.30 -34.43
CA ALA A 734 -43.55 28.37 -35.06
C ALA A 734 -44.59 29.04 -34.12
N PHE A 735 -45.74 29.39 -34.70
CA PHE A 735 -46.95 30.05 -34.17
C PHE A 735 -47.62 29.44 -32.91
N GLY A 736 -48.33 30.29 -32.15
CA GLY A 736 -49.47 29.88 -31.30
C GLY A 736 -49.82 30.86 -30.15
N VAL A 737 -50.67 31.84 -30.41
CA VAL A 737 -51.23 32.83 -29.46
C VAL A 737 -52.48 32.26 -28.77
N ALA A 738 -52.64 32.47 -27.45
CA ALA A 738 -53.93 32.82 -26.83
C ALA A 738 -53.74 33.39 -25.41
N MET A 739 -54.37 34.55 -25.18
CA MET A 739 -54.37 35.35 -23.94
C MET A 739 -55.32 34.81 -22.84
N ALA A 740 -55.03 35.28 -21.63
CA ALA A 740 -55.72 35.24 -20.32
C ALA A 740 -57.13 35.92 -20.32
N PRO A 741 -57.83 36.28 -19.19
CA PRO A 741 -57.48 36.26 -17.75
C PRO A 741 -58.71 35.89 -16.81
N PRO A 742 -59.03 36.57 -15.68
CA PRO A 742 -58.74 36.16 -14.29
C PRO A 742 -59.98 36.11 -13.34
N SER A 743 -59.86 35.54 -12.12
CA SER A 743 -60.46 36.10 -10.87
C SER A 743 -60.39 35.14 -9.66
N SER A 744 -60.08 35.71 -8.49
CA SER A 744 -60.11 35.23 -7.09
C SER A 744 -61.55 35.04 -6.53
N PRO A 745 -61.87 34.88 -5.21
CA PRO A 745 -61.11 34.51 -3.98
C PRO A 745 -61.82 33.43 -3.05
N SER A 746 -61.13 33.07 -1.95
CA SER A 746 -61.63 32.72 -0.59
C SER A 746 -62.39 31.42 -0.24
N ALA A 747 -61.72 30.63 0.64
CA ALA A 747 -62.18 29.99 1.91
C ALA A 747 -63.12 28.75 1.88
N PRO A 748 -63.30 28.06 3.02
CA PRO A 748 -62.40 27.08 3.64
C PRO A 748 -62.98 25.65 3.57
N ALA A 749 -62.15 24.60 3.65
CA ALA A 749 -62.64 23.22 3.77
C ALA A 749 -62.39 22.65 5.19
N PRO A 750 -63.32 21.84 5.72
CA PRO A 750 -63.25 21.24 7.05
C PRO A 750 -62.36 19.98 7.08
N SER A 751 -61.93 19.66 8.28
CA SER A 751 -61.26 18.43 8.66
C SER A 751 -62.14 17.19 8.44
N SER A 752 -61.68 16.21 7.66
CA SER A 752 -61.68 14.77 8.02
C SER A 752 -61.23 13.87 6.85
N THR A 753 -60.24 13.01 7.17
CA THR A 753 -60.06 11.61 6.72
C THR A 753 -59.95 11.28 5.22
N ALA A 754 -58.73 10.97 4.75
CA ALA A 754 -58.26 9.61 4.41
C ALA A 754 -57.07 9.64 3.41
N ALA A 755 -56.15 8.65 3.55
CA ALA A 755 -54.99 8.32 2.70
C ALA A 755 -53.76 9.25 2.86
N GLU A 756 -52.55 8.86 3.27
CA GLU A 756 -51.82 7.59 3.30
C GLU A 756 -50.72 7.70 4.37
N ALA A 757 -50.62 6.72 5.27
CA ALA A 757 -49.43 6.52 6.08
C ALA A 757 -49.23 5.03 6.39
N ALA A 758 -48.07 4.55 5.96
CA ALA A 758 -47.31 3.37 6.39
C ALA A 758 -47.72 1.97 5.89
N ALA A 759 -46.75 1.39 5.15
CA ALA A 759 -46.24 0.03 5.27
C ALA A 759 -47.16 -1.14 4.85
N ALA A 760 -46.78 -1.84 3.78
CA ALA A 760 -46.44 -3.27 3.79
C ALA A 760 -46.34 -3.83 2.35
N ALA A 761 -45.50 -4.84 2.19
CA ALA A 761 -45.51 -5.84 1.12
C ALA A 761 -44.91 -5.46 -0.24
N ALA A 762 -43.64 -5.83 -0.44
CA ALA A 762 -43.20 -6.45 -1.69
C ALA A 762 -41.98 -7.34 -1.44
N ALA A 763 -42.22 -8.56 -0.95
CA ALA A 763 -41.30 -9.69 -1.03
C ALA A 763 -42.11 -10.94 -1.40
N ALA A 764 -41.81 -11.56 -2.56
CA ALA A 764 -41.80 -13.00 -2.82
C ALA A 764 -42.02 -13.33 -4.31
N ALA A 765 -40.97 -13.77 -5.01
CA ALA A 765 -41.03 -14.87 -5.99
C ALA A 765 -39.61 -15.32 -6.39
N ALA A 766 -39.37 -16.63 -6.30
CA ALA A 766 -38.14 -17.40 -6.62
C ALA A 766 -37.00 -17.30 -5.58
N ALA A 767 -36.46 -18.36 -4.98
CA ALA A 767 -36.56 -19.80 -5.24
C ALA A 767 -36.25 -20.58 -3.96
N ALA A 768 -36.99 -21.66 -3.72
CA ALA A 768 -36.64 -22.70 -2.77
C ALA A 768 -35.98 -23.86 -3.53
N ALA A 769 -34.74 -24.20 -3.18
CA ALA A 769 -34.16 -25.53 -3.36
C ALA A 769 -32.99 -25.65 -2.37
N GLY A 770 -33.06 -26.65 -1.49
CA GLY A 770 -32.21 -26.75 -0.30
C GLY A 770 -30.78 -27.22 -0.55
N ALA A 771 -29.93 -26.92 0.44
CA ALA A 771 -28.72 -27.68 0.78
C ALA A 771 -28.50 -27.54 2.29
N GLY A 772 -28.12 -28.65 2.95
CA GLY A 772 -28.22 -28.85 4.40
C GLY A 772 -27.32 -27.97 5.27
N LEU A 773 -27.82 -27.69 6.47
CA LEU A 773 -27.12 -27.02 7.58
C LEU A 773 -26.10 -27.98 8.24
N LEU A 774 -24.89 -27.48 8.50
CA LEU A 774 -23.93 -28.05 9.46
C LEU A 774 -23.55 -26.96 10.49
N PRO A 775 -23.32 -27.31 11.78
CA PRO A 775 -23.14 -26.31 12.84
C PRO A 775 -21.76 -25.64 12.81
N LEU A 776 -21.74 -24.32 13.05
CA LEU A 776 -20.53 -23.50 13.21
C LEU A 776 -19.98 -23.68 14.64
N THR A 777 -18.65 -23.82 14.80
CA THR A 777 -18.00 -23.99 16.11
C THR A 777 -17.12 -22.79 16.42
N VAL A 778 -17.38 -22.07 17.51
CA VAL A 778 -16.55 -20.94 17.98
C VAL A 778 -15.64 -21.45 19.10
N SER A 779 -14.32 -21.26 18.97
CA SER A 779 -13.33 -21.67 19.98
C SER A 779 -12.56 -20.45 20.49
N LEU A 780 -12.32 -20.38 21.81
CA LEU A 780 -11.60 -19.29 22.47
C LEU A 780 -10.17 -19.75 22.77
N LEU A 781 -9.15 -19.13 22.14
CA LEU A 781 -7.79 -19.69 22.15
C LEU A 781 -6.90 -19.26 23.33
N SER A 782 -7.16 -18.13 24.00
CA SER A 782 -6.38 -17.75 25.19
C SER A 782 -7.04 -16.68 26.05
N PHE A 783 -6.89 -16.80 27.37
CA PHE A 783 -7.27 -15.77 28.34
C PHE A 783 -6.09 -15.53 29.28
N GLN A 784 -5.65 -14.27 29.44
CA GLN A 784 -4.73 -13.87 30.51
C GLN A 784 -5.50 -13.04 31.55
N GLY A 785 -5.96 -13.71 32.60
CA GLY A 785 -6.65 -13.11 33.75
C GLY A 785 -7.08 -14.17 34.77
N ASN A 786 -7.21 -13.79 36.03
CA ASN A 786 -7.48 -14.74 37.14
C ASN A 786 -8.96 -15.17 37.30
N THR A 787 -9.88 -14.71 36.45
CA THR A 787 -11.31 -15.07 36.51
C THR A 787 -11.97 -15.08 35.13
N ALA A 788 -12.54 -16.22 34.72
CA ALA A 788 -13.35 -16.33 33.49
C ALA A 788 -14.74 -15.68 33.66
N PRO A 789 -15.32 -15.08 32.60
CA PRO A 789 -16.65 -14.46 32.69
C PRO A 789 -17.75 -15.50 32.88
N LYS A 790 -18.70 -15.23 33.79
CA LYS A 790 -19.79 -16.16 34.13
C LYS A 790 -21.00 -16.10 33.16
N ARG A 791 -21.17 -15.04 32.38
CA ARG A 791 -22.28 -14.88 31.40
C ARG A 791 -21.85 -14.04 30.20
N LEU A 792 -22.32 -14.41 29.00
CA LEU A 792 -22.13 -13.66 27.77
C LEU A 792 -23.49 -13.44 27.08
N ARG A 793 -23.68 -12.24 26.49
CA ARG A 793 -24.94 -11.86 25.82
C ARG A 793 -24.70 -11.70 24.32
N LEU A 794 -25.49 -12.41 23.51
CA LEU A 794 -25.53 -12.29 22.05
C LEU A 794 -26.96 -11.92 21.65
N GLY A 795 -27.16 -10.68 21.23
CA GLY A 795 -28.51 -10.15 20.94
C GLY A 795 -29.43 -10.15 22.17
N SER A 796 -30.62 -10.76 22.04
CA SER A 796 -31.65 -10.82 23.08
C SER A 796 -31.58 -12.05 23.99
N ALA A 797 -30.70 -13.02 23.73
CA ALA A 797 -30.60 -14.27 24.49
C ALA A 797 -29.44 -14.28 25.51
N PHE A 798 -29.64 -15.03 26.61
CA PHE A 798 -28.66 -15.25 27.67
C PHE A 798 -28.22 -16.72 27.68
N PHE A 799 -26.92 -16.98 27.86
CA PHE A 799 -26.39 -18.34 27.93
C PHE A 799 -25.37 -18.49 29.08
N ASP A 800 -25.48 -19.59 29.83
CA ASP A 800 -24.58 -19.97 30.92
C ASP A 800 -23.54 -21.00 30.42
N ALA A 801 -22.27 -20.85 30.81
CA ALA A 801 -21.20 -21.74 30.39
C ALA A 801 -21.22 -23.06 31.20
N THR A 802 -21.19 -24.22 30.53
CA THR A 802 -21.02 -25.54 31.17
C THR A 802 -19.67 -26.15 30.80
N PHE A 803 -19.04 -26.82 31.78
CA PHE A 803 -17.65 -27.29 31.72
C PHE A 803 -17.59 -28.79 31.39
N ASP A 804 -16.70 -29.21 30.48
CA ASP A 804 -16.45 -30.63 30.18
C ASP A 804 -15.28 -31.17 31.04
N PRO A 805 -15.52 -32.13 31.95
CA PRO A 805 -14.52 -32.65 32.87
C PRO A 805 -13.54 -33.68 32.25
N SER A 806 -13.66 -34.05 30.98
CA SER A 806 -12.86 -35.14 30.36
C SER A 806 -11.42 -34.78 29.93
N MET A 807 -10.99 -33.51 30.05
CA MET A 807 -9.68 -33.03 29.56
C MET A 807 -8.64 -32.70 30.65
N ARG A 808 -8.55 -33.50 31.73
CA ARG A 808 -7.43 -33.40 32.69
C ARG A 808 -6.33 -34.42 32.36
N SER A 809 -5.30 -34.04 31.60
CA SER A 809 -4.06 -34.82 31.48
C SER A 809 -2.93 -34.21 32.31
N SER A 810 -2.57 -34.94 33.38
CA SER A 810 -1.25 -35.11 34.00
C SER A 810 -0.30 -33.90 34.12
N CYS A 811 -0.28 -33.28 35.30
CA CYS A 811 0.93 -32.65 35.83
C CYS A 811 0.96 -32.84 37.36
N ASP A 812 1.70 -33.87 37.82
CA ASP A 812 1.88 -34.18 39.25
C ASP A 812 2.74 -33.15 40.01
N ARG A 813 3.16 -32.06 39.36
CA ARG A 813 3.98 -31.00 39.95
C ARG A 813 3.20 -29.98 40.79
N CYS A 814 1.86 -30.03 40.81
CA CYS A 814 1.02 -29.08 41.53
C CYS A 814 0.66 -29.46 42.99
N ARG A 815 1.21 -30.55 43.55
CA ARG A 815 0.81 -31.04 44.89
C ARG A 815 1.63 -30.55 46.09
N ARG A 816 2.67 -29.71 45.91
CA ARG A 816 3.39 -29.09 47.04
C ARG A 816 3.49 -27.59 46.84
N LYS A 817 2.71 -26.82 47.62
CA LYS A 817 2.83 -25.35 47.70
C LYS A 817 4.00 -25.00 48.61
N ASP A 818 5.08 -24.49 48.04
CA ASP A 818 6.06 -23.65 48.74
C ASP A 818 5.67 -22.17 48.50
N PRO A 819 5.49 -21.33 49.54
CA PRO A 819 5.00 -19.96 49.36
C PRO A 819 6.04 -18.95 48.81
N ARG A 820 7.07 -19.36 48.06
CA ARG A 820 8.11 -18.45 47.55
C ARG A 820 8.39 -18.49 46.03
N ASP A 821 7.57 -19.13 45.21
CA ASP A 821 7.73 -19.06 43.75
C ASP A 821 6.89 -17.94 43.11
N THR A 822 7.57 -16.89 42.65
CA THR A 822 7.06 -15.92 41.67
C THR A 822 7.58 -16.29 40.27
N MET A 823 6.88 -17.20 39.57
CA MET A 823 6.98 -17.35 38.11
C MET A 823 5.62 -17.68 37.51
N GLY A 824 5.32 -17.06 36.36
CA GLY A 824 4.05 -17.13 35.65
C GLY A 824 3.67 -18.54 35.21
N SER A 825 2.36 -18.83 35.28
CA SER A 825 1.75 -20.09 34.86
C SER A 825 1.72 -20.19 33.32
N PRO A 826 1.85 -21.38 32.72
CA PRO A 826 1.66 -21.55 31.28
C PRO A 826 0.18 -21.38 30.87
N PRO A 827 -0.10 -20.98 29.62
CA PRO A 827 -1.47 -20.76 29.15
C PRO A 827 -2.26 -22.07 29.07
N THR A 828 -3.40 -22.14 29.75
CA THR A 828 -4.39 -23.23 29.65
C THR A 828 -5.39 -22.93 28.53
N THR A 829 -5.50 -23.84 27.56
CA THR A 829 -6.49 -23.75 26.46
C THR A 829 -7.84 -24.29 26.93
N PHE A 830 -8.93 -23.58 26.68
CA PHE A 830 -10.30 -24.03 26.96
C PHE A 830 -11.08 -24.21 25.65
N LYS A 831 -11.75 -25.36 25.46
CA LYS A 831 -12.76 -25.54 24.40
C LYS A 831 -14.15 -25.44 25.02
N MET A 832 -15.01 -24.61 24.44
CA MET A 832 -16.45 -24.54 24.75
C MET A 832 -17.24 -24.76 23.46
N HIS A 833 -18.32 -25.54 23.52
CA HIS A 833 -19.24 -25.77 22.40
C HIS A 833 -20.53 -24.97 22.60
N TRP A 834 -21.02 -24.30 21.55
CA TRP A 834 -22.30 -23.58 21.58
C TRP A 834 -23.21 -24.06 20.43
N PRO A 835 -24.39 -24.63 20.72
CA PRO A 835 -25.39 -24.93 19.69
C PRO A 835 -26.43 -23.80 19.58
N GLY A 836 -26.62 -23.29 18.36
CA GLY A 836 -27.80 -22.49 17.96
C GLY A 836 -27.56 -20.98 17.84
N ALA A 837 -27.50 -20.49 16.60
CA ALA A 837 -27.70 -19.08 16.28
C ALA A 837 -28.51 -18.98 14.96
N GLU A 838 -29.66 -18.31 15.00
CA GLU A 838 -30.45 -17.98 13.80
C GLU A 838 -29.89 -16.72 13.11
N GLN A 839 -29.91 -16.72 11.78
CA GLN A 839 -29.39 -15.67 10.90
C GLN A 839 -30.47 -14.60 10.66
N GLN A 840 -30.12 -13.32 10.81
CA GLN A 840 -30.90 -12.22 10.25
C GLN A 840 -30.07 -11.53 9.16
N ASP A 841 -30.54 -11.63 7.92
CA ASP A 841 -29.90 -11.02 6.74
C ASP A 841 -30.20 -9.53 6.66
N ALA A 842 -29.13 -8.73 6.56
CA ALA A 842 -29.17 -7.37 6.06
C ALA A 842 -27.92 -7.11 5.19
N GLY A 843 -28.07 -7.23 3.86
CA GLY A 843 -27.18 -6.57 2.91
C GLY A 843 -25.71 -6.98 2.88
N GLY A 844 -25.40 -8.28 2.94
CA GLY A 844 -24.10 -8.81 2.50
C GLY A 844 -22.90 -8.64 3.44
N MET A 845 -23.11 -8.23 4.70
CA MET A 845 -22.07 -8.28 5.74
C MET A 845 -22.69 -8.67 7.08
N THR A 846 -22.22 -9.76 7.69
CA THR A 846 -22.65 -10.17 9.03
C THR A 846 -21.82 -9.41 10.07
N VAL A 847 -22.43 -8.46 10.78
CA VAL A 847 -21.78 -7.69 11.85
C VAL A 847 -22.24 -8.21 13.22
N TYR A 848 -21.32 -8.82 13.98
CA TYR A 848 -21.58 -9.20 15.37
C TYR A 848 -21.14 -8.09 16.32
N ARG A 849 -22.05 -7.58 17.16
CA ARG A 849 -21.74 -6.55 18.16
C ARG A 849 -21.67 -7.19 19.55
N VAL A 850 -20.46 -7.32 20.10
CA VAL A 850 -20.25 -7.82 21.46
C VAL A 850 -20.16 -6.63 22.42
N ARG A 851 -21.00 -6.59 23.46
CA ARG A 851 -20.87 -5.65 24.59
C ARG A 851 -20.65 -6.46 25.86
N GLY A 852 -19.51 -6.27 26.52
CA GLY A 852 -19.27 -6.77 27.86
C GLY A 852 -19.32 -5.62 28.86
N ASP A 853 -20.07 -5.78 29.95
CA ASP A 853 -19.90 -4.93 31.14
C ASP A 853 -18.63 -5.41 31.86
N MET A 854 -17.54 -4.65 31.74
CA MET A 854 -16.29 -4.92 32.45
C MET A 854 -15.89 -3.70 33.28
N ALA A 855 -15.61 -3.92 34.56
CA ALA A 855 -15.26 -2.87 35.52
C ALA A 855 -13.81 -2.33 35.37
N ASN A 856 -13.02 -2.80 34.39
CA ASN A 856 -11.72 -2.25 34.03
C ASN A 856 -11.38 -2.57 32.55
N PRO A 857 -10.72 -1.66 31.80
CA PRO A 857 -10.32 -1.92 30.42
C PRO A 857 -9.11 -2.87 30.36
N VAL A 858 -9.20 -3.94 29.56
CA VAL A 858 -8.11 -4.88 29.30
C VAL A 858 -7.75 -4.83 27.81
N ALA A 859 -6.46 -4.69 27.50
CA ALA A 859 -5.94 -4.81 26.14
C ALA A 859 -5.74 -6.29 25.78
N GLY A 860 -6.15 -6.69 24.57
CA GLY A 860 -5.74 -7.97 23.98
C GLY A 860 -6.74 -9.13 24.00
N LEU A 861 -8.04 -8.91 23.80
CA LEU A 861 -8.96 -10.01 23.48
C LEU A 861 -8.82 -10.37 21.99
N GLN A 862 -8.51 -11.63 21.67
CA GLN A 862 -8.55 -12.15 20.29
C GLN A 862 -9.67 -13.18 20.15
N ILE A 863 -10.57 -12.97 19.18
CA ILE A 863 -11.63 -13.91 18.82
C ILE A 863 -11.33 -14.43 17.42
N THR A 864 -11.27 -15.75 17.28
CA THR A 864 -11.03 -16.42 15.99
C THR A 864 -12.26 -17.22 15.60
N VAL A 865 -12.81 -16.93 14.41
CA VAL A 865 -13.92 -17.70 13.84
C VAL A 865 -13.36 -18.68 12.81
N LEU A 866 -13.67 -19.96 12.99
CA LEU A 866 -13.28 -21.04 12.08
C LEU A 866 -14.48 -21.42 11.21
N ASP A 867 -14.25 -21.66 9.92
CA ASP A 867 -15.25 -22.28 9.06
C ASP A 867 -15.25 -23.82 9.20
N ALA A 868 -16.17 -24.49 8.51
CA ALA A 868 -16.35 -25.95 8.59
C ALA A 868 -15.14 -26.77 8.09
N ALA A 869 -14.13 -26.14 7.48
CA ALA A 869 -12.88 -26.79 7.04
C ALA A 869 -11.70 -26.53 8.00
N GLY A 870 -11.90 -25.79 9.10
CA GLY A 870 -10.84 -25.47 10.06
C GLY A 870 -9.86 -24.38 9.57
N LEU A 871 -10.23 -23.61 8.55
CA LEU A 871 -9.46 -22.46 8.08
C LEU A 871 -9.89 -21.17 8.81
N VAL A 872 -8.92 -20.34 9.17
CA VAL A 872 -9.13 -19.08 9.89
C VAL A 872 -9.70 -18.04 8.92
N ALA A 873 -10.97 -17.67 9.09
CA ALA A 873 -11.65 -16.76 8.18
C ALA A 873 -11.32 -15.27 8.42
N SER A 874 -10.95 -14.88 9.64
CA SER A 874 -10.48 -13.52 9.98
C SER A 874 -10.11 -13.42 11.45
N ASN A 875 -9.09 -12.62 11.79
CA ASN A 875 -8.94 -12.05 13.13
C ASN A 875 -9.77 -10.77 13.21
N VAL A 876 -10.79 -10.75 14.06
CA VAL A 876 -11.54 -9.54 14.39
C VAL A 876 -11.02 -9.04 15.74
N GLN A 877 -10.54 -7.79 15.79
CA GLN A 877 -10.18 -7.12 17.05
C GLN A 877 -11.42 -6.67 17.81
#